data_AF-A0A0Q1C2S7-F1
#
_entry.id   AF-A0A0Q1C2S7-F1
#
_cell.length_a   1.000
_cell.length_b   1.000
_cell.length_c   1.000
_cell.angle_alpha   90.00
_cell.angle_beta   90.00
_cell.angle_gamma   90.00
#
_symmetry.space_group_name_H-M   'P 1'
#
loop_
_entity.id
_entity.type
_entity.pdbx_description
1 polymer ?
#
loop_
_entity_poly.entity_id
_entity_poly.type
_entity_poly.pdbx_seq_one_letter_code
_entity_poly.pdbx_strand_id
1 'polypeptide(L)'
;MKNIKLSLVFVLILSLTSLGTFAQENSSQYYPIEKINIPDEISLEIGGMAFDDKGRLGVITRRGELWLIDDPTQDKPEYVRFAHGLHEPLGLAFNDGSFYSNQRGELTKLTDTNGDDKADSYETIVVWELYGNYHEYSYGPVLMDNGDMIVTLNLGWEGKGVSKSKWSGWMLKVTPDGEVIPYATGLRSPAGFGLNKEGDIFYTENQGDWVGSGRMTHLELGDFAGSPEGLRWSQEEDSPISVKFEDIDDTKELTLYEYQEEIEAVKPPSVWFPHTLMGISTSDIAVFSDKMGPFSGQLMVGDQGHSKIMRVFQEKVNGVYQGVCFPFIDGFSSGVLRMQYAPEKDAVYVGQTNRGWRSTGKEPFALERFSWSGKIPFEIKKIMVEPDGFRLEFTQPINKSSAQAITSYQITDFTYRYHHRYGSPVVQKENRTIKAIEVSEDGLSATLKLDKFRKGFIYEIKATGVRNVKGKPLLNDYGYYTLNEVPEGDTNIVSTSNSNEAGVTASNRRITELPESWGGQIDTEIQLGTLPGLQFDKKELKVVVGSKVKLTFNNSDDMPHNFLFVNPGKADEVGEAALKLGLDGAELSFIPKSDEIIAHTNMVAPSDAETIYFIAPSEPGIYQYVCTFPGHHTIMRGVLRVEAK
;
A
#
# COMPACT_ATOMS: atom_id res chain seq x y z
N MET A 1 28.01 -36.42 75.20
CA MET A 1 27.35 -37.01 74.00
C MET A 1 26.89 -35.86 73.11
N LYS A 2 27.27 -35.96 71.83
CA LYS A 2 27.13 -35.00 70.72
C LYS A 2 25.84 -34.18 70.71
N ASN A 3 25.95 -32.88 70.42
CA ASN A 3 25.25 -32.28 69.27
C ASN A 3 25.92 -30.98 68.81
N ILE A 4 26.42 -31.05 67.57
CA ILE A 4 27.11 -30.04 66.79
C ILE A 4 26.04 -29.09 66.23
N LYS A 5 26.17 -27.77 66.48
CA LYS A 5 25.50 -26.76 65.65
C LYS A 5 26.52 -26.23 64.65
N LEU A 6 26.37 -26.68 63.41
CA LEU A 6 27.15 -26.27 62.25
C LEU A 6 26.50 -25.01 61.67
N SER A 7 27.25 -23.91 61.61
CA SER A 7 26.87 -22.70 60.88
C SER A 7 26.91 -22.99 59.37
N LEU A 8 25.77 -22.87 58.69
CA LEU A 8 25.73 -22.78 57.23
C LEU A 8 25.68 -21.30 56.85
N VAL A 9 26.78 -20.79 56.29
CA VAL A 9 26.80 -19.51 55.57
C VAL A 9 26.38 -19.80 54.14
N PHE A 10 25.18 -19.37 53.76
CA PHE A 10 24.73 -19.35 52.36
C PHE A 10 25.22 -18.04 51.74
N VAL A 11 26.26 -18.10 50.90
CA VAL A 11 26.65 -16.98 50.04
C VAL A 11 25.74 -17.01 48.81
N LEU A 12 24.76 -16.11 48.79
CA LEU A 12 23.89 -15.89 47.64
C LEU A 12 24.64 -14.98 46.64
N ILE A 13 25.20 -15.58 45.59
CA ILE A 13 25.76 -14.82 44.46
C ILE A 13 24.56 -14.36 43.61
N LEU A 14 24.13 -13.12 43.79
CA LEU A 14 23.25 -12.45 42.82
C LEU A 14 24.09 -12.05 41.60
N SER A 15 23.99 -12.84 40.54
CA SER A 15 24.35 -12.38 39.20
C SER A 15 23.28 -11.39 38.73
N LEU A 16 23.54 -10.08 38.87
CA LEU A 16 22.77 -9.05 38.17
C LEU A 16 23.08 -9.15 36.67
N THR A 17 22.25 -9.88 35.92
CA THR A 17 22.13 -9.68 34.48
C THR A 17 21.33 -8.40 34.27
N SER A 18 22.02 -7.28 34.01
CA SER A 18 21.38 -6.07 33.51
C SER A 18 20.89 -6.35 32.09
N LEU A 19 19.62 -6.76 31.95
CA LEU A 19 18.92 -6.69 30.68
C LEU A 19 18.76 -5.20 30.36
N GLY A 20 19.68 -4.66 29.56
CA GLY A 20 19.54 -3.32 29.02
C GLY A 20 18.32 -3.30 28.11
N THR A 21 17.26 -2.65 28.56
CA THR A 21 16.12 -2.29 27.73
C THR A 21 16.59 -1.23 26.72
N PHE A 22 16.75 -1.61 25.45
CA PHE A 22 16.92 -0.62 24.39
C PHE A 22 15.59 0.11 24.20
N ALA A 23 15.62 1.45 24.12
CA ALA A 23 14.47 2.20 23.63
C ALA A 23 14.18 1.79 22.17
N GLN A 24 12.91 1.67 21.80
CA GLN A 24 12.53 1.38 20.42
C GLN A 24 12.97 2.54 19.52
N GLU A 25 13.90 2.27 18.61
CA GLU A 25 14.30 3.23 17.60
C GLU A 25 13.18 3.38 16.56
N ASN A 26 13.13 4.54 15.91
CA ASN A 26 12.19 4.82 14.82
C ASN A 26 12.95 5.40 13.63
N SER A 27 12.27 5.44 12.48
CA SER A 27 12.81 5.91 11.20
C SER A 27 13.38 7.34 11.28
N SER A 28 12.79 8.23 12.08
CA SER A 28 13.18 9.65 12.16
C SER A 28 14.59 9.89 12.72
N GLN A 29 15.19 8.92 13.41
CA GLN A 29 16.60 9.00 13.84
C GLN A 29 17.58 8.83 12.66
N TYR A 30 17.13 8.17 11.60
CA TYR A 30 17.91 7.80 10.43
C TYR A 30 17.55 8.64 9.20
N TYR A 31 16.27 9.01 9.09
CA TYR A 31 15.69 9.80 8.02
C TYR A 31 14.71 10.83 8.61
N PRO A 32 15.20 11.91 9.23
CA PRO A 32 14.33 12.95 9.78
C PRO A 32 13.48 13.59 8.68
N ILE A 33 12.19 13.77 8.96
CA ILE A 33 11.25 14.51 8.11
C ILE A 33 11.31 15.99 8.50
N GLU A 34 11.48 16.85 7.49
CA GLU A 34 11.50 18.30 7.61
C GLU A 34 10.33 18.88 6.82
N LYS A 35 9.53 19.72 7.47
CA LYS A 35 8.41 20.41 6.83
C LYS A 35 8.91 21.65 6.10
N ILE A 36 8.42 21.86 4.88
CA ILE A 36 8.71 23.05 4.08
C ILE A 36 7.55 24.03 4.29
N ASN A 37 7.89 25.29 4.56
CA ASN A 37 6.89 26.32 4.79
C ASN A 37 6.19 26.69 3.48
N ILE A 38 4.86 26.71 3.54
CA ILE A 38 3.97 27.06 2.43
C ILE A 38 3.22 28.33 2.84
N PRO A 39 3.23 29.40 2.04
CA PRO A 39 2.42 30.59 2.30
C PRO A 39 0.92 30.25 2.40
N ASP A 40 0.21 30.87 3.35
CA ASP A 40 -1.20 30.57 3.66
C ASP A 40 -2.15 30.75 2.45
N GLU A 41 -1.77 31.62 1.51
CA GLU A 41 -2.51 31.90 0.28
C GLU A 41 -2.35 30.83 -0.82
N ILE A 42 -1.38 29.91 -0.68
CA ILE A 42 -1.07 28.89 -1.69
C ILE A 42 -1.65 27.53 -1.26
N SER A 43 -2.56 27.00 -2.07
CA SER A 43 -3.06 25.63 -1.91
C SER A 43 -2.32 24.66 -2.83
N LEU A 44 -1.22 24.06 -2.34
CA LEU A 44 -0.33 23.29 -3.19
C LEU A 44 -0.94 22.01 -3.76
N GLU A 45 -1.70 21.21 -2.98
CA GLU A 45 -2.39 19.99 -3.45
C GLU A 45 -1.60 19.23 -4.55
N ILE A 46 -0.35 18.86 -4.23
CA ILE A 46 0.73 18.61 -5.20
C ILE A 46 0.39 17.45 -6.12
N GLY A 47 0.34 17.70 -7.43
CA GLY A 47 0.11 16.71 -8.49
C GLY A 47 1.39 16.25 -9.21
N GLY A 48 2.49 16.99 -9.11
CA GLY A 48 3.78 16.68 -9.74
C GLY A 48 4.90 17.58 -9.23
N MET A 49 6.14 17.12 -9.33
CA MET A 49 7.34 17.84 -8.92
C MET A 49 8.50 17.58 -9.87
N ALA A 50 9.32 18.59 -10.14
CA ALA A 50 10.55 18.47 -10.93
C ALA A 50 11.52 19.60 -10.55
N PHE A 51 12.82 19.36 -10.67
CA PHE A 51 13.82 20.42 -10.51
C PHE A 51 14.16 21.04 -11.87
N ASP A 52 14.34 22.35 -11.92
CA ASP A 52 14.87 23.04 -13.10
C ASP A 52 16.41 23.08 -13.11
N ASP A 53 17.00 23.54 -14.22
CA ASP A 53 18.46 23.68 -14.36
C ASP A 53 19.09 24.67 -13.37
N LYS A 54 18.28 25.51 -12.71
CA LYS A 54 18.72 26.45 -11.66
C LYS A 54 18.67 25.80 -10.27
N GLY A 55 18.21 24.55 -10.15
CA GLY A 55 18.06 23.83 -8.90
C GLY A 55 16.83 24.25 -8.08
N ARG A 56 15.88 24.97 -8.68
CA ARG A 56 14.61 25.34 -8.04
C ARG A 56 13.62 24.19 -8.15
N LEU A 57 12.77 24.03 -7.16
CA LEU A 57 11.75 22.99 -7.17
C LEU A 57 10.48 23.53 -7.85
N GLY A 58 10.15 23.00 -9.01
CA GLY A 58 8.84 23.14 -9.65
C GLY A 58 7.82 22.23 -8.98
N VAL A 59 6.68 22.79 -8.58
CA VAL A 59 5.55 22.09 -7.98
C VAL A 59 4.28 22.43 -8.73
N ILE A 60 3.66 21.43 -9.36
CA ILE A 60 2.38 21.60 -10.03
C ILE A 60 1.23 21.16 -9.14
N THR A 61 0.19 21.99 -9.08
CA THR A 61 -0.97 21.81 -8.21
C THR A 61 -2.12 21.21 -9.00
N ARG A 62 -2.95 20.36 -8.39
CA ARG A 62 -4.21 19.91 -9.03
C ARG A 62 -5.16 21.05 -9.38
N ARG A 63 -4.91 22.26 -8.86
CA ARG A 63 -5.67 23.49 -9.16
C ARG A 63 -5.24 24.17 -10.45
N GLY A 64 -4.24 23.62 -11.16
CA GLY A 64 -3.85 24.10 -12.47
C GLY A 64 -2.78 25.18 -12.44
N GLU A 65 -1.97 25.23 -11.39
CA GLU A 65 -0.86 26.18 -11.25
C GLU A 65 0.48 25.46 -11.11
N LEU A 66 1.53 26.00 -11.69
CA LEU A 66 2.92 25.58 -11.49
C LEU A 66 3.66 26.68 -10.74
N TRP A 67 4.22 26.33 -9.59
CA TRP A 67 5.00 27.20 -8.73
C TRP A 67 6.46 26.79 -8.74
N LEU A 68 7.37 27.75 -8.84
CA LEU A 68 8.80 27.57 -8.63
C LEU A 68 9.13 27.99 -7.20
N ILE A 69 9.79 27.11 -6.47
CA ILE A 69 10.23 27.34 -5.11
C ILE A 69 11.74 27.51 -5.13
N ASP A 70 12.20 28.73 -4.84
CA ASP A 70 13.62 28.97 -4.65
C ASP A 70 14.04 28.52 -3.25
N ASP A 71 15.13 27.74 -3.20
CA ASP A 71 15.67 27.05 -2.03
C ASP A 71 14.62 26.69 -0.96
N PRO A 72 13.86 25.59 -1.15
CA PRO A 72 12.76 25.21 -0.25
C PRO A 72 13.20 24.91 1.20
N THR A 73 14.49 24.97 1.51
CA THR A 73 15.05 24.73 2.84
C THR A 73 15.08 25.96 3.74
N GLN A 74 14.79 27.16 3.20
CA GLN A 74 14.73 28.38 3.97
C GLN A 74 13.48 28.45 4.84
N ASP A 75 13.54 29.18 5.96
CA ASP A 75 12.39 29.42 6.84
C ASP A 75 11.22 30.11 6.09
N LYS A 76 11.51 30.89 5.05
CA LYS A 76 10.52 31.56 4.21
C LYS A 76 10.93 31.42 2.74
N PRO A 77 10.64 30.28 2.09
CA PRO A 77 10.98 30.07 0.70
C PRO A 77 10.24 31.08 -0.19
N GLU A 78 10.86 31.49 -1.28
CA GLU A 78 10.20 32.32 -2.29
C GLU A 78 9.44 31.43 -3.28
N TYR A 79 8.17 31.76 -3.52
CA TYR A 79 7.29 31.06 -4.45
C TYR A 79 6.97 32.00 -5.62
N VAL A 80 7.34 31.59 -6.83
CA VAL A 80 7.01 32.30 -8.08
C VAL A 80 6.03 31.47 -8.88
N ARG A 81 4.85 32.02 -9.18
CA ARG A 81 3.89 31.31 -10.06
C ARG A 81 4.38 31.38 -11.50
N PHE A 82 4.91 30.27 -11.98
CA PHE A 82 5.45 30.13 -13.32
C PHE A 82 4.35 29.92 -14.36
N ALA A 83 3.35 29.07 -14.07
CA ALA A 83 2.24 28.82 -14.99
C ALA A 83 0.89 28.74 -14.27
N HIS A 84 -0.21 28.97 -14.99
CA HIS A 84 -1.56 28.77 -14.48
C HIS A 84 -2.56 28.43 -15.60
N GLY A 85 -3.73 27.91 -15.22
CA GLY A 85 -4.82 27.61 -16.15
C GLY A 85 -4.84 26.19 -16.71
N LEU A 86 -4.03 25.28 -16.15
CA LEU A 86 -4.04 23.87 -16.52
C LEU A 86 -5.26 23.13 -15.91
N HIS A 87 -5.76 22.11 -16.58
CA HIS A 87 -6.92 21.33 -16.16
C HIS A 87 -6.48 20.08 -15.37
N GLU A 88 -6.43 20.20 -14.05
CA GLU A 88 -6.09 19.10 -13.12
C GLU A 88 -4.79 18.36 -13.50
N PRO A 89 -3.64 19.06 -13.57
CA PRO A 89 -2.35 18.47 -13.91
C PRO A 89 -1.86 17.50 -12.84
N LEU A 90 -1.35 16.34 -13.27
CA LEU A 90 -1.01 15.21 -12.41
C LEU A 90 0.34 14.56 -12.76
N GLY A 91 1.33 15.41 -12.94
CA GLY A 91 2.75 15.07 -13.01
C GLY A 91 3.51 16.24 -13.60
N LEU A 92 4.82 16.22 -13.41
CA LEU A 92 5.70 17.30 -13.86
C LEU A 92 7.06 16.72 -14.16
N ALA A 93 7.61 17.05 -15.32
CA ALA A 93 8.98 16.77 -15.66
C ALA A 93 9.63 18.05 -16.22
N PHE A 94 10.95 18.13 -16.16
CA PHE A 94 11.72 19.25 -16.72
C PHE A 94 12.77 18.69 -17.67
N ASN A 95 12.83 19.26 -18.88
CA ASN A 95 13.82 18.91 -19.88
C ASN A 95 14.06 20.09 -20.83
N ASP A 96 15.32 20.35 -21.15
CA ASP A 96 15.74 21.36 -22.13
C ASP A 96 15.04 22.73 -21.94
N GLY A 97 15.17 23.29 -20.73
CA GLY A 97 14.62 24.60 -20.38
C GLY A 97 13.09 24.68 -20.22
N SER A 98 12.38 23.55 -20.37
CA SER A 98 10.91 23.51 -20.39
C SER A 98 10.34 22.54 -19.37
N PHE A 99 9.18 22.87 -18.81
CA PHE A 99 8.39 21.94 -18.02
C PHE A 99 7.40 21.19 -18.91
N TYR A 100 7.16 19.92 -18.61
CA TYR A 100 6.16 19.09 -19.26
C TYR A 100 5.20 18.59 -18.20
N SER A 101 3.89 18.69 -18.46
CA SER A 101 2.88 18.19 -17.53
C SER A 101 1.74 17.54 -18.28
N ASN A 102 1.35 16.35 -17.81
CA ASN A 102 0.12 15.71 -18.26
C ASN A 102 -1.04 16.30 -17.44
N GLN A 103 -1.90 17.04 -18.11
CA GLN A 103 -3.18 17.48 -17.60
C GLN A 103 -4.29 16.60 -18.15
N ARG A 104 -5.50 16.74 -17.62
CA ARG A 104 -6.59 15.78 -17.87
C ARG A 104 -6.78 15.45 -19.35
N GLY A 105 -6.78 16.47 -20.21
CA GLY A 105 -7.04 16.32 -21.65
C GLY A 105 -5.82 16.43 -22.56
N GLU A 106 -4.63 16.72 -22.05
CA GLU A 106 -3.45 16.87 -22.91
C GLU A 106 -2.12 16.78 -22.16
N LEU A 107 -1.06 16.44 -22.89
CA LEU A 107 0.31 16.64 -22.46
C LEU A 107 0.79 18.01 -22.98
N THR A 108 1.22 18.88 -22.07
CA THR A 108 1.56 20.27 -22.37
C THR A 108 3.00 20.57 -22.02
N LYS A 109 3.69 21.27 -22.91
CA LYS A 109 5.01 21.86 -22.70
C LYS A 109 4.84 23.34 -22.32
N LEU A 110 5.46 23.73 -21.21
CA LEU A 110 5.44 25.07 -20.64
C LEU A 110 6.84 25.67 -20.73
N THR A 111 6.98 26.79 -21.43
CA THR A 111 8.27 27.46 -21.67
C THR A 111 8.20 28.92 -21.28
N ASP A 112 9.24 29.40 -20.59
CA ASP A 112 9.53 30.82 -20.44
C ASP A 112 10.52 31.23 -21.54
N THR A 113 10.04 31.97 -22.54
CA THR A 113 10.88 32.36 -23.68
C THR A 113 11.62 33.69 -23.47
N ASN A 114 11.35 34.40 -22.38
CA ASN A 114 11.87 35.74 -22.13
C ASN A 114 12.74 35.86 -20.85
N GLY A 115 12.71 34.85 -19.99
CA GLY A 115 13.53 34.73 -18.78
C GLY A 115 12.97 35.46 -17.55
N ASP A 116 11.68 35.82 -17.52
CA ASP A 116 11.03 36.47 -16.37
C ASP A 116 10.45 35.48 -15.34
N ASP A 117 10.80 34.20 -15.46
CA ASP A 117 10.35 33.08 -14.63
C ASP A 117 8.82 32.89 -14.69
N LYS A 118 8.24 33.16 -15.86
CA LYS A 118 6.84 32.85 -16.19
C LYS A 118 6.74 32.19 -17.55
N ALA A 119 5.94 31.13 -17.63
CA ALA A 119 5.60 30.52 -18.90
C ALA A 119 4.79 31.52 -19.75
N ASP A 120 5.32 31.85 -20.91
CA ASP A 120 4.65 32.62 -21.95
C ASP A 120 4.28 31.77 -23.17
N SER A 121 4.74 30.52 -23.22
CA SER A 121 4.35 29.51 -24.20
C SER A 121 3.74 28.28 -23.52
N TYR A 122 2.56 27.88 -24.00
CA TYR A 122 1.84 26.67 -23.62
C TYR A 122 1.61 25.89 -24.92
N GLU A 123 2.45 24.90 -25.17
CA GLU A 123 2.43 24.10 -26.37
C GLU A 123 1.81 22.74 -26.07
N THR A 124 0.68 22.44 -26.70
CA THR A 124 0.06 21.12 -26.65
C THR A 124 0.88 20.14 -27.48
N ILE A 125 1.45 19.12 -26.84
CA ILE A 125 2.19 18.04 -27.51
C ILE A 125 1.19 17.02 -28.07
N VAL A 126 0.22 16.62 -27.26
CA VAL A 126 -0.83 15.67 -27.66
C VAL A 126 -2.08 15.87 -26.82
N VAL A 127 -3.26 15.59 -27.42
CA VAL A 127 -4.58 15.70 -26.79
C VAL A 127 -5.19 14.30 -26.63
N TRP A 128 -5.88 14.09 -25.50
CA TRP A 128 -6.67 12.92 -25.20
C TRP A 128 -8.15 13.22 -25.40
N GLU A 129 -8.91 12.25 -25.91
CA GLU A 129 -10.37 12.32 -25.83
C GLU A 129 -10.81 12.22 -24.36
N LEU A 130 -11.86 12.96 -23.98
CA LEU A 130 -12.42 12.91 -22.63
C LEU A 130 -13.92 12.68 -22.69
N TYR A 131 -14.40 11.69 -21.94
CA TYR A 131 -15.82 11.42 -21.76
C TYR A 131 -16.44 12.31 -20.66
N GLY A 132 -15.60 12.96 -19.85
CA GLY A 132 -16.02 13.85 -18.77
C GLY A 132 -16.38 13.11 -17.48
N ASN A 133 -15.94 11.85 -17.35
CA ASN A 133 -16.12 11.09 -16.12
C ASN A 133 -15.14 11.60 -15.04
N TYR A 134 -15.61 11.79 -13.80
CA TYR A 134 -14.83 12.42 -12.72
C TYR A 134 -13.50 11.70 -12.40
N HIS A 135 -13.40 10.41 -12.73
CA HIS A 135 -12.26 9.54 -12.44
C HIS A 135 -11.26 9.44 -13.60
N GLU A 136 -11.51 10.09 -14.75
CA GLU A 136 -10.59 10.16 -15.89
C GLU A 136 -9.43 11.12 -15.59
N TYR A 137 -8.42 10.63 -14.87
CA TYR A 137 -7.14 11.31 -14.62
C TYR A 137 -6.09 10.93 -15.67
N SER A 138 -5.08 11.79 -15.83
CA SER A 138 -3.96 11.59 -16.74
C SER A 138 -2.68 11.89 -15.97
N TYR A 139 -1.83 10.89 -15.76
CA TYR A 139 -0.64 11.02 -14.91
C TYR A 139 0.66 11.14 -15.73
N GLY A 140 1.68 11.74 -15.13
CA GLY A 140 3.01 11.92 -15.73
C GLY A 140 3.27 13.33 -16.28
N PRO A 141 4.27 13.50 -17.16
CA PRO A 141 5.09 12.45 -17.75
C PRO A 141 6.25 11.97 -16.86
N VAL A 142 6.76 10.78 -17.15
CA VAL A 142 8.11 10.34 -16.77
C VAL A 142 8.99 10.40 -18.01
N LEU A 143 10.11 11.12 -17.95
CA LEU A 143 11.05 11.25 -19.06
C LEU A 143 11.96 10.03 -19.18
N MET A 144 12.20 9.60 -20.41
CA MET A 144 13.21 8.61 -20.77
C MET A 144 14.48 9.32 -21.28
N ASP A 145 15.63 8.64 -21.22
CA ASP A 145 16.93 9.19 -21.65
C ASP A 145 16.96 9.68 -23.10
N ASN A 146 16.11 9.13 -23.97
CA ASN A 146 15.99 9.52 -25.36
C ASN A 146 15.02 10.69 -25.61
N GLY A 147 14.43 11.26 -24.55
CA GLY A 147 13.45 12.35 -24.61
C GLY A 147 12.00 11.91 -24.74
N ASP A 148 11.73 10.61 -24.95
CA ASP A 148 10.36 10.11 -24.94
C ASP A 148 9.75 10.22 -23.53
N MET A 149 8.43 10.28 -23.49
CA MET A 149 7.67 10.48 -22.27
C MET A 149 6.72 9.32 -22.05
N ILE A 150 6.71 8.76 -20.85
CA ILE A 150 5.71 7.79 -20.43
C ILE A 150 4.59 8.52 -19.70
N VAL A 151 3.34 8.23 -20.06
CA VAL A 151 2.14 8.71 -19.39
C VAL A 151 1.19 7.53 -19.14
N THR A 152 0.29 7.68 -18.17
CA THR A 152 -0.78 6.71 -17.92
C THR A 152 -2.12 7.41 -17.94
N LEU A 153 -3.13 6.76 -18.54
CA LEU A 153 -4.49 7.26 -18.59
C LEU A 153 -5.38 6.38 -17.70
N ASN A 154 -6.06 7.02 -16.75
CA ASN A 154 -6.86 6.35 -15.75
C ASN A 154 -8.15 5.76 -16.35
N LEU A 155 -8.70 4.73 -15.71
CA LEU A 155 -10.08 4.34 -15.99
C LEU A 155 -11.06 5.37 -15.40
N GLY A 156 -12.19 5.56 -16.08
CA GLY A 156 -13.37 6.19 -15.52
C GLY A 156 -14.06 5.28 -14.48
N TRP A 157 -15.03 5.81 -13.75
CA TRP A 157 -15.78 5.07 -12.72
C TRP A 157 -17.29 5.19 -12.89
N GLU A 158 -17.98 4.04 -13.00
CA GLU A 158 -19.45 3.94 -13.09
C GLU A 158 -19.95 2.69 -12.32
N GLY A 159 -19.65 2.62 -11.02
CA GLY A 159 -19.89 1.44 -10.17
C GLY A 159 -18.92 0.28 -10.41
N LYS A 160 -18.03 0.46 -11.39
CA LYS A 160 -16.86 -0.35 -11.73
C LYS A 160 -15.94 0.49 -12.61
N GLY A 161 -14.73 0.00 -12.86
CA GLY A 161 -13.85 0.58 -13.87
C GLY A 161 -14.51 0.62 -15.25
N VAL A 162 -14.35 1.71 -15.99
CA VAL A 162 -14.79 1.83 -17.38
C VAL A 162 -13.74 2.53 -18.23
N SER A 163 -13.48 2.01 -19.43
CA SER A 163 -12.61 2.65 -20.42
C SER A 163 -13.48 3.28 -21.51
N LYS A 164 -13.91 4.53 -21.32
CA LYS A 164 -14.79 5.23 -22.29
C LYS A 164 -14.03 6.12 -23.26
N SER A 165 -13.01 6.80 -22.76
CA SER A 165 -12.08 7.57 -23.58
C SER A 165 -11.04 6.65 -24.21
N LYS A 166 -10.60 6.99 -25.43
CA LYS A 166 -9.59 6.19 -26.15
C LYS A 166 -8.34 6.07 -25.27
N TRP A 167 -7.85 4.84 -25.14
CA TRP A 167 -6.69 4.49 -24.32
C TRP A 167 -6.82 4.68 -22.80
N SER A 168 -8.00 4.95 -22.23
CA SER A 168 -8.18 4.84 -20.78
C SER A 168 -7.84 3.43 -20.28
N GLY A 169 -7.06 3.32 -19.20
CA GLY A 169 -6.53 2.07 -18.67
C GLY A 169 -5.23 1.59 -19.34
N TRP A 170 -4.57 2.47 -20.09
CA TRP A 170 -3.30 2.20 -20.76
C TRP A 170 -2.15 3.04 -20.22
N MET A 171 -0.95 2.47 -20.33
CA MET A 171 0.30 3.18 -20.38
C MET A 171 0.62 3.52 -21.84
N LEU A 172 0.97 4.77 -22.09
CA LEU A 172 1.34 5.29 -23.40
C LEU A 172 2.76 5.84 -23.36
N LYS A 173 3.46 5.66 -24.47
CA LYS A 173 4.71 6.35 -24.74
C LYS A 173 4.43 7.47 -25.75
N VAL A 174 4.96 8.66 -25.50
CA VAL A 174 4.78 9.85 -26.32
C VAL A 174 6.15 10.37 -26.71
N THR A 175 6.41 10.49 -28.01
CA THR A 175 7.66 11.07 -28.49
C THR A 175 7.67 12.60 -28.31
N PRO A 176 8.82 13.28 -28.37
CA PRO A 176 8.89 14.74 -28.29
C PRO A 176 8.05 15.49 -29.34
N ASP A 177 7.81 14.88 -30.50
CA ASP A 177 6.97 15.41 -31.58
C ASP A 177 5.50 15.01 -31.50
N GLY A 178 5.10 14.28 -30.46
CA GLY A 178 3.70 13.98 -30.14
C GLY A 178 3.14 12.70 -30.76
N GLU A 179 3.98 11.80 -31.27
CA GLU A 179 3.55 10.46 -31.68
C GLU A 179 3.19 9.64 -30.44
N VAL A 180 1.99 9.05 -30.45
CA VAL A 180 1.50 8.19 -29.36
C VAL A 180 1.70 6.74 -29.72
N ILE A 181 2.38 6.01 -28.85
CA ILE A 181 2.64 4.58 -28.97
C ILE A 181 1.97 3.90 -27.77
N PRO A 182 0.85 3.16 -27.96
CA PRO A 182 0.29 2.33 -26.91
C PRO A 182 1.33 1.31 -26.44
N TYR A 183 1.58 1.25 -25.13
CA TYR A 183 2.69 0.46 -24.59
C TYR A 183 2.21 -0.80 -23.89
N ALA A 184 1.34 -0.64 -22.88
CA ALA A 184 0.79 -1.74 -22.08
C ALA A 184 -0.62 -1.36 -21.57
N THR A 185 -1.45 -2.34 -21.29
CA THR A 185 -2.81 -2.13 -20.74
C THR A 185 -3.03 -2.97 -19.49
N GLY A 186 -4.23 -2.90 -18.91
CA GLY A 186 -4.52 -3.59 -17.65
C GLY A 186 -4.38 -2.73 -16.41
N LEU A 187 -4.32 -1.40 -16.58
CA LEU A 187 -4.11 -0.43 -15.52
C LEU A 187 -5.48 0.11 -15.08
N ARG A 188 -5.73 0.19 -13.76
CA ARG A 188 -7.01 0.67 -13.21
C ARG A 188 -6.88 2.10 -12.74
N SER A 189 -5.97 2.33 -11.80
CA SER A 189 -5.70 3.63 -11.19
C SER A 189 -4.21 3.95 -11.05
N PRO A 190 -3.43 3.96 -12.15
CA PRO A 190 -1.96 3.93 -12.14
C PRO A 190 -1.31 5.29 -11.79
N ALA A 191 -1.53 5.77 -10.56
CA ALA A 191 -1.02 7.04 -10.07
C ALA A 191 0.50 7.06 -9.82
N GLY A 192 1.11 5.89 -9.64
CA GLY A 192 2.55 5.71 -9.45
C GLY A 192 3.15 4.87 -10.56
N PHE A 193 4.19 5.39 -11.20
CA PHE A 193 4.99 4.68 -12.18
C PHE A 193 6.32 5.40 -12.34
N GLY A 194 7.33 4.69 -12.80
CA GLY A 194 8.67 5.23 -12.92
C GLY A 194 9.64 4.24 -13.52
N LEU A 195 10.91 4.65 -13.57
CA LEU A 195 12.00 3.85 -14.09
C LEU A 195 12.90 3.38 -12.95
N ASN A 196 13.46 2.17 -13.07
CA ASN A 196 14.63 1.80 -12.28
C ASN A 196 15.91 2.44 -12.86
N LYS A 197 17.09 2.10 -12.30
CA LYS A 197 18.38 2.65 -12.79
C LYS A 197 18.74 2.17 -14.19
N GLU A 198 18.18 1.04 -14.60
CA GLU A 198 18.39 0.39 -15.90
C GLU A 198 17.46 0.95 -17.00
N GLY A 199 16.48 1.78 -16.63
CA GLY A 199 15.48 2.34 -17.56
C GLY A 199 14.26 1.44 -17.79
N ASP A 200 14.13 0.35 -17.03
CA ASP A 200 12.96 -0.54 -17.08
C ASP A 200 11.76 0.12 -16.39
N ILE A 201 10.57 -0.09 -16.96
CA ILE A 201 9.35 0.60 -16.53
C ILE A 201 8.60 -0.22 -15.48
N PHE A 202 8.20 0.45 -14.40
CA PHE A 202 7.37 -0.10 -13.35
C PHE A 202 6.15 0.78 -13.11
N TYR A 203 5.04 0.15 -12.74
CA TYR A 203 3.86 0.85 -12.27
C TYR A 203 3.36 0.24 -10.96
N THR A 204 2.72 1.05 -10.12
CA THR A 204 2.03 0.64 -8.91
C THR A 204 0.52 0.71 -9.08
N GLU A 205 -0.20 -0.16 -8.39
CA GLU A 205 -1.65 -0.23 -8.41
C GLU A 205 -2.22 -0.46 -7.02
N ASN A 206 -3.40 0.08 -6.81
CA ASN A 206 -4.14 -0.03 -5.57
C ASN A 206 -5.05 -1.26 -5.60
N GLN A 207 -5.39 -1.77 -4.41
CA GLN A 207 -6.47 -2.75 -4.31
C GLN A 207 -7.75 -2.19 -4.95
N GLY A 208 -8.48 -3.05 -5.68
CA GLY A 208 -9.73 -2.71 -6.33
C GLY A 208 -10.28 -3.86 -7.15
N ASP A 209 -11.25 -3.60 -8.02
CA ASP A 209 -11.75 -4.57 -8.99
C ASP A 209 -10.57 -5.16 -9.77
N TRP A 210 -10.54 -6.48 -9.94
CA TRP A 210 -9.45 -7.23 -10.61
C TRP A 210 -8.09 -7.20 -9.93
N VAL A 211 -7.92 -6.43 -8.86
CA VAL A 211 -6.64 -6.21 -8.17
C VAL A 211 -6.75 -6.63 -6.71
N GLY A 212 -6.24 -7.83 -6.41
CA GLY A 212 -6.38 -8.44 -5.08
C GLY A 212 -5.78 -7.62 -3.92
N SER A 213 -4.67 -6.94 -4.18
CA SER A 213 -3.94 -6.12 -3.21
C SER A 213 -3.11 -5.05 -3.90
N GLY A 214 -2.55 -4.13 -3.13
CA GLY A 214 -1.56 -3.19 -3.68
C GLY A 214 -0.41 -3.95 -4.34
N ARG A 215 0.14 -3.45 -5.45
CA ARG A 215 1.21 -4.15 -6.17
C ARG A 215 2.10 -3.21 -6.98
N MET A 216 3.26 -3.71 -7.38
CA MET A 216 4.13 -3.11 -8.39
C MET A 216 4.49 -4.15 -9.46
N THR A 217 4.33 -3.77 -10.72
CA THR A 217 4.53 -4.65 -11.87
C THR A 217 5.51 -4.01 -12.83
N HIS A 218 6.47 -4.81 -13.31
CA HIS A 218 7.32 -4.47 -14.45
C HIS A 218 6.50 -4.56 -15.73
N LEU A 219 6.52 -3.54 -16.58
CA LEU A 219 5.79 -3.55 -17.84
C LEU A 219 6.75 -3.44 -19.02
N GLU A 220 6.57 -4.35 -19.97
CA GLU A 220 7.17 -4.35 -21.30
C GLU A 220 6.11 -4.05 -22.36
N LEU A 221 6.55 -3.75 -23.58
CA LEU A 221 5.66 -3.50 -24.70
C LEU A 221 4.79 -4.74 -24.96
N GLY A 222 3.47 -4.56 -24.94
CA GLY A 222 2.51 -5.63 -25.16
C GLY A 222 2.06 -6.36 -23.89
N ASP A 223 2.49 -5.91 -22.70
CA ASP A 223 2.03 -6.51 -21.44
C ASP A 223 0.60 -6.09 -21.09
N PHE A 224 -0.14 -7.04 -20.49
CA PHE A 224 -1.44 -6.86 -19.87
C PHE A 224 -1.34 -7.08 -18.36
N ALA A 225 -1.55 -6.02 -17.58
CA ALA A 225 -1.37 -6.06 -16.14
C ALA A 225 -2.58 -6.61 -15.36
N GLY A 226 -3.71 -6.92 -16.01
CA GLY A 226 -4.82 -7.66 -15.41
C GLY A 226 -6.15 -6.92 -15.25
N SER A 227 -6.27 -5.60 -15.38
CA SER A 227 -7.60 -4.94 -15.39
C SER A 227 -8.21 -4.96 -16.81
N PRO A 228 -9.23 -5.78 -17.10
CA PRO A 228 -9.66 -6.04 -18.48
C PRO A 228 -10.32 -4.84 -19.17
N GLU A 229 -10.75 -3.81 -18.46
CA GLU A 229 -11.48 -2.67 -19.00
C GLU A 229 -10.72 -1.96 -20.13
N GLY A 230 -9.39 -1.88 -20.03
CA GLY A 230 -8.53 -1.29 -21.07
C GLY A 230 -8.49 -2.08 -22.37
N LEU A 231 -8.78 -3.40 -22.34
CA LEU A 231 -8.79 -4.28 -23.51
C LEU A 231 -9.83 -3.89 -24.55
N ARG A 232 -10.76 -2.99 -24.21
CA ARG A 232 -11.66 -2.34 -25.18
C ARG A 232 -10.91 -1.80 -26.41
N TRP A 233 -9.69 -1.30 -26.21
CA TRP A 233 -8.89 -0.68 -27.27
C TRP A 233 -7.82 -1.61 -27.87
N SER A 234 -7.81 -2.89 -27.49
CA SER A 234 -6.87 -3.90 -28.04
C SER A 234 -7.04 -4.16 -29.55
N GLN A 235 -8.16 -3.74 -30.12
CA GLN A 235 -8.47 -3.98 -31.54
C GLN A 235 -8.15 -2.78 -32.44
N GLU A 236 -7.62 -1.69 -31.88
CA GLU A 236 -7.09 -0.58 -32.67
C GLU A 236 -5.82 -1.03 -33.41
N GLU A 237 -5.57 -0.47 -34.59
CA GLU A 237 -4.49 -0.90 -35.50
C GLU A 237 -3.09 -0.80 -34.87
N ASP A 238 -2.91 0.19 -34.00
CA ASP A 238 -1.66 0.52 -33.28
C ASP A 238 -1.52 -0.21 -31.94
N SER A 239 -2.46 -1.08 -31.57
CA SER A 239 -2.37 -1.82 -30.31
C SER A 239 -1.30 -2.93 -30.37
N PRO A 240 -0.37 -3.01 -29.40
CA PRO A 240 0.58 -4.12 -29.30
C PRO A 240 -0.04 -5.39 -28.68
N ILE A 241 -1.33 -5.38 -28.32
CA ILE A 241 -2.01 -6.44 -27.58
C ILE A 241 -3.23 -6.89 -28.35
N SER A 242 -3.41 -8.20 -28.54
CA SER A 242 -4.56 -8.75 -29.26
C SER A 242 -5.62 -9.40 -28.34
N VAL A 243 -5.33 -9.49 -27.04
CA VAL A 243 -6.24 -10.05 -26.01
C VAL A 243 -7.52 -9.23 -25.92
N LYS A 244 -8.66 -9.91 -25.88
CA LYS A 244 -9.99 -9.29 -25.79
C LYS A 244 -10.54 -9.40 -24.39
N PHE A 245 -11.50 -8.54 -24.07
CA PHE A 245 -12.21 -8.58 -22.80
C PHE A 245 -12.84 -9.96 -22.57
N GLU A 246 -13.41 -10.56 -23.62
CA GLU A 246 -14.09 -11.86 -23.57
C GLU A 246 -13.14 -13.04 -23.35
N ASP A 247 -11.82 -12.85 -23.53
CA ASP A 247 -10.81 -13.87 -23.25
C ASP A 247 -10.55 -14.00 -21.73
N ILE A 248 -11.00 -13.01 -20.93
CA ILE A 248 -10.83 -12.98 -19.49
C ILE A 248 -12.01 -13.68 -18.80
N ASP A 249 -11.74 -14.90 -18.34
CA ASP A 249 -12.63 -15.76 -17.56
C ASP A 249 -12.10 -15.91 -16.12
N ASP A 250 -12.74 -15.23 -15.17
CA ASP A 250 -12.41 -15.32 -13.75
C ASP A 250 -13.17 -16.43 -13.00
N THR A 251 -14.05 -17.18 -13.68
CA THR A 251 -14.71 -18.36 -13.11
C THR A 251 -13.75 -19.53 -12.90
N LYS A 252 -12.55 -19.45 -13.49
CA LYS A 252 -11.45 -20.40 -13.29
C LYS A 252 -10.81 -20.32 -11.90
N GLU A 253 -11.12 -19.27 -11.13
CA GLU A 253 -10.57 -19.03 -9.78
C GLU A 253 -9.02 -19.04 -9.72
N LEU A 254 -8.35 -18.69 -10.81
CA LEU A 254 -6.90 -18.65 -10.87
C LEU A 254 -6.35 -17.42 -10.13
N THR A 255 -5.10 -17.49 -9.72
CA THR A 255 -4.30 -16.31 -9.38
C THR A 255 -3.81 -15.63 -10.66
N LEU A 256 -3.40 -14.36 -10.59
CA LEU A 256 -2.85 -13.69 -11.79
C LEU A 256 -1.55 -14.34 -12.28
N TYR A 257 -0.78 -14.94 -11.35
CA TYR A 257 0.41 -15.71 -11.71
C TYR A 257 0.05 -16.96 -12.51
N GLU A 258 -0.96 -17.72 -12.09
CA GLU A 258 -1.43 -18.89 -12.86
C GLU A 258 -2.05 -18.46 -14.21
N TYR A 259 -2.72 -17.30 -14.26
CA TYR A 259 -3.35 -16.79 -15.47
C TYR A 259 -2.37 -16.49 -16.62
N GLN A 260 -1.09 -16.25 -16.31
CA GLN A 260 -0.06 -16.02 -17.33
C GLN A 260 0.18 -17.25 -18.23
N GLU A 261 -0.15 -18.44 -17.74
CA GLU A 261 -0.06 -19.68 -18.54
C GLU A 261 -1.22 -19.79 -19.55
N GLU A 262 -2.33 -19.11 -19.29
CA GLU A 262 -3.51 -19.07 -20.16
C GLU A 262 -3.41 -17.96 -21.21
N ILE A 263 -2.83 -16.82 -20.83
CA ILE A 263 -2.68 -15.64 -21.69
C ILE A 263 -1.25 -15.11 -21.56
N GLU A 264 -0.43 -15.30 -22.59
CA GLU A 264 1.00 -14.92 -22.61
C GLU A 264 1.24 -13.45 -22.29
N ALA A 265 0.32 -12.55 -22.69
CA ALA A 265 0.43 -11.12 -22.41
C ALA A 265 0.25 -10.79 -20.92
N VAL A 266 -0.32 -11.68 -20.09
CA VAL A 266 -0.55 -11.38 -18.68
C VAL A 266 0.78 -11.24 -17.94
N LYS A 267 0.96 -10.09 -17.29
CA LYS A 267 2.15 -9.79 -16.51
C LYS A 267 1.86 -9.84 -15.00
N PRO A 268 2.32 -10.87 -14.28
CA PRO A 268 2.14 -10.94 -12.84
C PRO A 268 3.00 -9.87 -12.13
N PRO A 269 2.66 -9.51 -10.89
CA PRO A 269 3.38 -8.45 -10.20
C PRO A 269 4.78 -8.88 -9.80
N SER A 270 5.72 -7.93 -9.87
CA SER A 270 7.07 -8.13 -9.35
C SER A 270 7.12 -8.07 -7.82
N VAL A 271 6.23 -7.27 -7.21
CA VAL A 271 6.09 -7.11 -5.77
C VAL A 271 4.63 -6.88 -5.43
N TRP A 272 4.10 -7.63 -4.47
CA TRP A 272 2.85 -7.33 -3.80
C TRP A 272 3.09 -6.48 -2.54
N PHE A 273 2.19 -5.52 -2.30
CA PHE A 273 2.04 -4.76 -1.06
C PHE A 273 0.75 -5.22 -0.39
N PRO A 274 0.82 -6.16 0.57
CA PRO A 274 -0.37 -6.63 1.27
C PRO A 274 -1.17 -5.47 1.85
N HIS A 275 -2.41 -5.33 1.40
CA HIS A 275 -3.31 -4.25 1.74
C HIS A 275 -3.38 -4.08 3.26
N THR A 276 -3.40 -2.84 3.73
CA THR A 276 -3.44 -2.40 5.14
C THR A 276 -2.15 -2.63 5.93
N LEU A 277 -1.32 -3.60 5.53
CA LEU A 277 -0.02 -3.85 6.15
C LEU A 277 1.03 -2.96 5.50
N MET A 278 1.07 -2.95 4.16
CA MET A 278 2.04 -2.19 3.37
C MET A 278 1.46 -0.93 2.73
N GLY A 279 0.27 -0.51 3.16
CA GLY A 279 -0.42 0.66 2.59
C GLY A 279 -1.82 0.29 2.11
N ILE A 280 -2.59 1.28 1.67
CA ILE A 280 -3.93 1.09 1.12
C ILE A 280 -4.12 1.79 -0.23
N SER A 281 -3.20 2.68 -0.60
CA SER A 281 -3.24 3.47 -1.82
C SER A 281 -1.80 3.83 -2.22
N THR A 282 -1.11 2.89 -2.87
CA THR A 282 0.21 3.11 -3.44
C THR A 282 0.22 4.30 -4.38
N SER A 283 1.31 5.07 -4.32
CA SER A 283 1.55 6.23 -5.16
C SER A 283 2.93 6.13 -5.81
N ASP A 284 3.64 7.26 -5.91
CA ASP A 284 4.85 7.44 -6.71
C ASP A 284 5.96 6.42 -6.44
N ILE A 285 6.85 6.27 -7.44
CA ILE A 285 8.05 5.44 -7.35
C ILE A 285 9.28 6.37 -7.43
N ALA A 286 10.19 6.25 -6.48
CA ALA A 286 11.47 6.94 -6.52
C ALA A 286 12.63 5.97 -6.26
N VAL A 287 13.84 6.29 -6.73
CA VAL A 287 15.03 5.44 -6.57
C VAL A 287 15.91 5.98 -5.45
N PHE A 288 16.41 5.11 -4.58
CA PHE A 288 17.43 5.48 -3.60
C PHE A 288 18.75 5.82 -4.30
N SER A 289 19.25 7.03 -4.07
CA SER A 289 20.59 7.42 -4.51
C SER A 289 21.69 6.79 -3.64
N ASP A 290 22.92 6.85 -4.13
CA ASP A 290 24.09 6.32 -3.41
C ASP A 290 24.41 7.07 -2.12
N LYS A 291 23.82 8.25 -1.94
CA LYS A 291 24.01 9.11 -0.78
C LYS A 291 22.90 8.98 0.26
N MET A 292 21.86 8.17 0.00
CA MET A 292 20.72 7.96 0.89
C MET A 292 20.89 6.78 1.86
N GLY A 293 22.13 6.46 2.22
CA GLY A 293 22.45 5.39 3.16
C GLY A 293 22.52 4.00 2.51
N PRO A 294 22.19 2.92 3.23
CA PRO A 294 22.56 1.57 2.82
C PRO A 294 21.72 0.97 1.69
N PHE A 295 20.71 1.68 1.20
CA PHE A 295 19.67 1.16 0.30
C PHE A 295 19.82 1.63 -1.16
N SER A 296 21.00 2.13 -1.56
CA SER A 296 21.28 2.53 -2.95
C SER A 296 20.73 1.54 -3.98
N GLY A 297 20.06 2.07 -5.00
CA GLY A 297 19.49 1.31 -6.12
C GLY A 297 18.18 0.60 -5.80
N GLN A 298 17.73 0.59 -4.54
CA GLN A 298 16.39 0.15 -4.19
C GLN A 298 15.36 1.21 -4.56
N LEU A 299 14.08 0.84 -4.49
CA LEU A 299 12.97 1.74 -4.78
C LEU A 299 12.27 2.18 -3.49
N MET A 300 11.70 3.37 -3.54
CA MET A 300 10.75 3.93 -2.59
C MET A 300 9.39 3.92 -3.28
N VAL A 301 8.37 3.43 -2.59
CA VAL A 301 6.99 3.46 -3.07
C VAL A 301 6.17 4.20 -2.04
N GLY A 302 5.54 5.30 -2.47
CA GLY A 302 4.68 6.10 -1.60
C GLY A 302 3.35 5.40 -1.32
N ASP A 303 2.70 5.80 -0.24
CA ASP A 303 1.32 5.43 0.06
C ASP A 303 0.53 6.67 0.51
N GLN A 304 -0.50 7.00 -0.27
CA GLN A 304 -1.36 8.13 0.00
C GLN A 304 -2.18 7.89 1.27
N GLY A 305 -2.77 6.71 1.44
CA GLY A 305 -3.76 6.48 2.49
C GLY A 305 -3.16 6.42 3.90
N HIS A 306 -2.00 5.81 4.08
CA HIS A 306 -1.31 5.70 5.37
C HIS A 306 -0.25 6.79 5.58
N SER A 307 -0.05 7.70 4.63
CA SER A 307 0.93 8.79 4.75
C SER A 307 2.32 8.24 5.07
N LYS A 308 2.78 7.28 4.28
CA LYS A 308 4.05 6.57 4.48
C LYS A 308 4.75 6.29 3.16
N ILE A 309 6.00 5.85 3.27
CA ILE A 309 6.82 5.34 2.17
C ILE A 309 7.28 3.94 2.56
N MET A 310 7.18 3.01 1.63
CA MET A 310 7.71 1.65 1.72
C MET A 310 9.00 1.57 0.90
N ARG A 311 9.90 0.68 1.31
CA ARG A 311 11.13 0.37 0.56
C ARG A 311 10.94 -0.93 -0.20
N VAL A 312 11.46 -0.99 -1.42
CA VAL A 312 11.42 -2.19 -2.25
C VAL A 312 12.81 -2.55 -2.74
N PHE A 313 13.20 -3.80 -2.52
CA PHE A 313 14.34 -4.40 -3.21
C PHE A 313 13.83 -5.33 -4.31
N GLN A 314 14.42 -5.23 -5.49
CA GLN A 314 14.16 -6.12 -6.61
C GLN A 314 15.40 -6.91 -7.02
N GLU A 315 15.16 -8.09 -7.57
CA GLU A 315 16.12 -8.89 -8.29
C GLU A 315 15.50 -9.41 -9.59
N LYS A 316 16.37 -9.82 -10.53
CA LYS A 316 15.96 -10.41 -11.80
C LYS A 316 16.42 -11.86 -11.85
N VAL A 317 15.48 -12.80 -11.82
CA VAL A 317 15.74 -14.25 -11.85
C VAL A 317 15.15 -14.81 -13.13
N ASN A 318 15.96 -15.48 -13.94
CA ASN A 318 15.56 -15.99 -15.26
C ASN A 318 14.92 -14.90 -16.16
N GLY A 319 15.40 -13.66 -16.05
CA GLY A 319 14.87 -12.51 -16.80
C GLY A 319 13.60 -11.89 -16.21
N VAL A 320 13.00 -12.48 -15.17
CA VAL A 320 11.77 -12.00 -14.53
C VAL A 320 12.09 -11.16 -13.30
N TYR A 321 11.49 -9.97 -13.21
CA TYR A 321 11.57 -9.15 -12.01
C TYR A 321 10.69 -9.70 -10.89
N GLN A 322 11.29 -9.76 -9.70
CA GLN A 322 10.60 -10.07 -8.46
C GLN A 322 11.30 -9.40 -7.28
N GLY A 323 10.72 -9.45 -6.08
CA GLY A 323 11.37 -8.81 -4.94
C GLY A 323 10.52 -8.71 -3.69
N VAL A 324 10.96 -7.84 -2.79
CA VAL A 324 10.40 -7.68 -1.46
C VAL A 324 10.10 -6.23 -1.13
N CYS A 325 8.95 -5.99 -0.50
CA CYS A 325 8.65 -4.73 0.14
C CYS A 325 8.91 -4.78 1.66
N PHE A 326 9.39 -3.67 2.21
CA PHE A 326 9.65 -3.43 3.63
C PHE A 326 9.00 -2.12 4.07
N PRO A 327 8.56 -1.99 5.34
CA PRO A 327 8.29 -0.68 5.91
C PRO A 327 9.54 0.20 5.86
N PHE A 328 9.37 1.53 5.77
CA PHE A 328 10.50 2.45 5.71
C PHE A 328 10.31 3.74 6.53
N ILE A 329 9.55 4.71 6.02
CA ILE A 329 9.30 5.99 6.71
C ILE A 329 7.80 6.22 6.80
N ASP A 330 7.34 6.66 7.97
CA ASP A 330 5.96 7.05 8.24
C ASP A 330 5.92 8.43 8.94
N GLY A 331 4.72 8.92 9.23
CA GLY A 331 4.53 10.17 9.96
C GLY A 331 4.48 11.43 9.09
N PHE A 332 4.25 11.28 7.78
CA PHE A 332 4.02 12.43 6.90
C PHE A 332 2.71 13.15 7.26
N SER A 333 2.71 14.47 7.08
CA SER A 333 1.60 15.35 7.51
C SER A 333 0.28 15.12 6.75
N SER A 334 0.34 14.60 5.52
CA SER A 334 -0.78 14.35 4.60
C SER A 334 -0.47 13.12 3.72
N GLY A 335 -1.33 12.82 2.75
CA GLY A 335 -1.18 11.60 1.94
C GLY A 335 -0.06 11.74 0.91
N VAL A 336 0.93 10.84 0.92
CA VAL A 336 2.09 10.88 0.00
C VAL A 336 1.63 10.59 -1.43
N LEU A 337 1.82 11.54 -2.36
CA LEU A 337 1.44 11.39 -3.76
C LEU A 337 2.61 11.49 -4.74
N ARG A 338 3.61 12.32 -4.45
CA ARG A 338 4.79 12.54 -5.32
C ARG A 338 6.09 12.54 -4.55
N MET A 339 7.14 12.01 -5.16
CA MET A 339 8.49 11.99 -4.59
C MET A 339 9.51 12.43 -5.64
N GLN A 340 10.37 13.39 -5.29
CA GLN A 340 11.42 13.87 -6.17
C GLN A 340 12.74 13.92 -5.42
N TYR A 341 13.73 13.15 -5.89
CA TYR A 341 15.09 13.26 -5.37
C TYR A 341 15.77 14.52 -5.90
N ALA A 342 16.51 15.20 -5.03
CA ALA A 342 17.33 16.36 -5.33
C ALA A 342 18.82 16.01 -5.13
N PRO A 343 19.58 15.72 -6.20
CA PRO A 343 20.98 15.33 -6.11
C PRO A 343 21.89 16.34 -5.41
N GLU A 344 21.61 17.63 -5.58
CA GLU A 344 22.39 18.72 -4.98
C GLU A 344 22.11 18.93 -3.48
N LYS A 345 20.99 18.40 -2.99
CA LYS A 345 20.53 18.59 -1.61
C LYS A 345 20.54 17.30 -0.78
N ASP A 346 20.88 16.17 -1.40
CA ASP A 346 20.87 14.83 -0.79
C ASP A 346 19.58 14.54 -0.01
N ALA A 347 18.46 14.93 -0.62
CA ALA A 347 17.14 14.87 -0.01
C ALA A 347 16.10 14.37 -1.02
N VAL A 348 15.07 13.71 -0.50
CA VAL A 348 13.83 13.43 -1.26
C VAL A 348 12.77 14.40 -0.78
N TYR A 349 12.19 15.13 -1.72
CA TYR A 349 11.03 15.98 -1.52
C TYR A 349 9.77 15.15 -1.73
N VAL A 350 8.79 15.35 -0.86
CA VAL A 350 7.57 14.56 -0.76
C VAL A 350 6.37 15.48 -0.85
N GLY A 351 5.68 15.42 -2.00
CA GLY A 351 4.46 16.15 -2.28
C GLY A 351 3.24 15.38 -1.79
N GLN A 352 2.39 16.04 -1.03
CA GLN A 352 1.31 15.37 -0.30
C GLN A 352 -0.04 16.04 -0.48
N THR A 353 -1.10 15.25 -0.48
CA THR A 353 -2.48 15.71 -0.58
C THR A 353 -3.50 14.75 0.04
N ASN A 354 -4.54 15.32 0.63
CA ASN A 354 -5.76 14.65 1.07
C ASN A 354 -6.95 14.90 0.12
N ARG A 355 -6.70 15.50 -1.05
CA ARG A 355 -7.74 15.72 -2.04
C ARG A 355 -8.12 14.41 -2.72
N GLY A 356 -9.39 14.07 -2.68
CA GLY A 356 -9.96 12.86 -3.29
C GLY A 356 -10.14 11.75 -2.25
N TRP A 357 -9.09 11.42 -1.50
CA TRP A 357 -9.13 10.41 -0.44
C TRP A 357 -8.43 10.89 0.82
N ARG A 358 -9.01 10.58 1.99
CA ARG A 358 -8.43 10.96 3.29
C ARG A 358 -7.30 10.01 3.66
N SER A 359 -6.24 10.55 4.26
CA SER A 359 -5.10 9.79 4.77
C SER A 359 -4.96 9.84 6.29
N THR A 360 -4.03 9.05 6.82
CA THR A 360 -3.56 9.10 8.20
C THR A 360 -3.07 10.50 8.60
N GLY A 361 -2.28 11.11 7.72
CA GLY A 361 -1.88 12.52 7.83
C GLY A 361 -3.11 13.42 7.68
N LYS A 362 -3.28 14.37 8.60
CA LYS A 362 -4.52 15.14 8.72
C LYS A 362 -4.49 16.47 7.96
N GLU A 363 -3.32 16.94 7.54
CA GLU A 363 -3.21 18.19 6.81
C GLU A 363 -3.85 18.05 5.41
N PRO A 364 -4.50 19.09 4.87
CA PRO A 364 -5.14 19.03 3.55
C PRO A 364 -4.13 18.76 2.43
N PHE A 365 -2.91 19.27 2.59
CA PHE A 365 -1.74 19.05 1.74
C PHE A 365 -0.49 19.40 2.54
N ALA A 366 0.67 18.93 2.09
CA ALA A 366 1.95 19.30 2.65
C ALA A 366 3.07 19.15 1.61
N LEU A 367 4.17 19.85 1.85
CA LEU A 367 5.44 19.63 1.20
C LEU A 367 6.46 19.39 2.31
N GLU A 368 7.04 18.19 2.32
CA GLU A 368 8.03 17.79 3.31
C GLU A 368 9.22 17.19 2.58
N ARG A 369 10.34 17.03 3.26
CA ARG A 369 11.51 16.34 2.72
C ARG A 369 12.16 15.47 3.78
N PHE A 370 12.98 14.54 3.36
CA PHE A 370 13.86 13.81 4.26
C PHE A 370 15.23 13.55 3.63
N SER A 371 16.24 13.49 4.48
CA SER A 371 17.62 13.17 4.13
C SER A 371 18.16 12.11 5.06
N TRP A 372 19.17 11.38 4.61
CA TRP A 372 19.86 10.42 5.47
C TRP A 372 20.69 11.15 6.53
N SER A 373 20.57 10.76 7.80
CA SER A 373 21.27 11.39 8.93
C SER A 373 22.76 11.02 9.03
N GLY A 374 23.26 10.19 8.11
CA GLY A 374 24.61 9.60 8.16
C GLY A 374 24.73 8.38 9.08
N LYS A 375 23.65 8.00 9.78
CA LYS A 375 23.61 6.82 10.65
C LYS A 375 23.04 5.62 9.90
N ILE A 376 23.70 4.47 9.96
CA ILE A 376 23.20 3.24 9.34
C ILE A 376 22.19 2.58 10.31
N PRO A 377 20.90 2.42 9.95
CA PRO A 377 19.95 1.64 10.77
C PRO A 377 20.31 0.16 10.75
N PHE A 378 19.92 -0.61 11.77
CA PHE A 378 20.03 -2.08 11.71
C PHE A 378 18.75 -2.66 11.12
N GLU A 379 18.82 -3.11 9.87
CA GLU A 379 17.67 -3.55 9.08
C GLU A 379 18.04 -4.72 8.15
N ILE A 380 17.01 -5.41 7.66
CA ILE A 380 17.14 -6.31 6.51
C ILE A 380 17.34 -5.44 5.27
N LYS A 381 18.54 -5.47 4.68
CA LYS A 381 18.89 -4.74 3.47
C LYS A 381 18.21 -5.35 2.25
N LYS A 382 18.27 -6.67 2.08
CA LYS A 382 17.71 -7.41 0.93
C LYS A 382 17.18 -8.75 1.39
N ILE A 383 16.18 -9.26 0.68
CA ILE A 383 15.82 -10.68 0.68
C ILE A 383 15.96 -11.12 -0.77
N MET A 384 16.75 -12.16 -0.99
CA MET A 384 16.96 -12.78 -2.30
C MET A 384 16.51 -14.23 -2.27
N VAL A 385 15.97 -14.74 -3.36
CA VAL A 385 15.64 -16.16 -3.49
C VAL A 385 16.91 -16.99 -3.71
N GLU A 386 16.97 -18.16 -3.09
CA GLU A 386 17.95 -19.21 -3.34
C GLU A 386 17.17 -20.47 -3.81
N PRO A 387 17.82 -21.47 -4.44
CA PRO A 387 17.12 -22.65 -4.99
C PRO A 387 16.20 -23.37 -3.99
N ASP A 388 16.56 -23.38 -2.71
CA ASP A 388 15.84 -24.06 -1.62
C ASP A 388 15.46 -23.14 -0.46
N GLY A 389 15.52 -21.81 -0.66
CA GLY A 389 15.65 -20.88 0.45
C GLY A 389 15.46 -19.40 0.14
N PHE A 390 15.67 -18.59 1.18
CA PHE A 390 15.87 -17.15 1.05
C PHE A 390 17.18 -16.75 1.72
N ARG A 391 17.92 -15.84 1.10
CA ARG A 391 19.07 -15.17 1.70
C ARG A 391 18.69 -13.77 2.15
N LEU A 392 18.82 -13.52 3.45
CA LEU A 392 18.63 -12.20 4.06
C LEU A 392 19.99 -11.53 4.16
N GLU A 393 20.15 -10.34 3.59
CA GLU A 393 21.30 -9.46 3.82
C GLU A 393 20.93 -8.37 4.83
N PHE A 394 21.84 -8.00 5.71
CA PHE A 394 21.63 -7.01 6.77
C PHE A 394 22.54 -5.79 6.58
N THR A 395 22.09 -4.64 7.08
CA THR A 395 22.86 -3.39 7.02
C THR A 395 23.99 -3.30 8.05
N GLN A 396 23.99 -4.17 9.06
CA GLN A 396 25.03 -4.27 10.09
C GLN A 396 25.30 -5.73 10.44
N PRO A 397 26.51 -6.08 10.95
CA PRO A 397 26.82 -7.43 11.39
C PRO A 397 25.87 -7.96 12.48
N ILE A 398 25.35 -9.17 12.26
CA ILE A 398 24.41 -9.85 13.15
C ILE A 398 25.11 -10.65 14.24
N ASN A 399 24.46 -10.78 15.40
CA ASN A 399 24.86 -11.73 16.42
C ASN A 399 24.51 -13.15 15.95
N LYS A 400 25.55 -13.95 15.68
CA LYS A 400 25.42 -15.31 15.11
C LYS A 400 24.47 -16.20 15.92
N SER A 401 24.57 -16.20 17.25
CA SER A 401 23.69 -17.02 18.09
C SER A 401 22.22 -16.65 17.97
N SER A 402 21.90 -15.35 17.94
CA SER A 402 20.52 -14.90 17.69
C SER A 402 20.05 -15.26 16.29
N ALA A 403 20.91 -15.11 15.28
CA ALA A 403 20.57 -15.34 13.89
C ALA A 403 20.51 -16.83 13.51
N GLN A 404 21.11 -17.73 14.29
CA GLN A 404 21.03 -19.19 14.09
C GLN A 404 19.83 -19.83 14.80
N ALA A 405 19.16 -19.12 15.70
CA ALA A 405 17.99 -19.64 16.38
C ALA A 405 16.79 -19.67 15.42
N ILE A 406 16.20 -20.84 15.21
CA ILE A 406 14.99 -20.99 14.36
C ILE A 406 13.85 -20.10 14.86
N THR A 407 13.73 -19.94 16.19
CA THR A 407 12.72 -19.06 16.83
C THR A 407 12.91 -17.58 16.51
N SER A 408 14.02 -17.19 15.91
CA SER A 408 14.24 -15.80 15.48
C SER A 408 13.50 -15.44 14.20
N TYR A 409 12.94 -16.44 13.51
CA TYR A 409 12.26 -16.25 12.24
C TYR A 409 10.88 -16.89 12.23
N GLN A 410 10.00 -16.32 11.42
CA GLN A 410 8.72 -16.91 11.06
C GLN A 410 8.50 -16.64 9.57
N ILE A 411 8.10 -17.67 8.82
CA ILE A 411 7.82 -17.54 7.39
C ILE A 411 6.44 -18.12 7.11
N THR A 412 5.60 -17.30 6.49
CA THR A 412 4.25 -17.66 6.06
C THR A 412 4.12 -17.25 4.60
N ASP A 413 3.57 -18.12 3.74
CA ASP A 413 3.26 -17.75 2.37
C ASP A 413 1.77 -17.76 2.09
N PHE A 414 1.34 -16.98 1.09
CA PHE A 414 -0.04 -16.84 0.67
C PHE A 414 -0.12 -16.26 -0.75
N THR A 415 -1.32 -16.20 -1.32
CA THR A 415 -1.56 -15.55 -2.62
C THR A 415 -2.95 -14.90 -2.67
N TYR A 416 -3.30 -14.31 -3.82
CA TYR A 416 -4.55 -13.62 -4.08
C TYR A 416 -5.24 -14.17 -5.33
N ARG A 417 -6.56 -14.31 -5.31
CA ARG A 417 -7.35 -14.70 -6.48
C ARG A 417 -7.47 -13.53 -7.45
N TYR A 418 -7.47 -13.85 -8.74
CA TYR A 418 -7.71 -12.89 -9.82
C TYR A 418 -9.18 -12.97 -10.24
N HIS A 419 -9.94 -11.90 -9.99
CA HIS A 419 -11.38 -11.82 -10.28
C HIS A 419 -11.91 -10.39 -10.26
N HIS A 420 -13.08 -10.17 -10.85
CA HIS A 420 -13.68 -8.84 -10.98
C HIS A 420 -14.05 -8.15 -9.66
N ARG A 421 -14.29 -8.90 -8.58
CA ARG A 421 -14.70 -8.30 -7.29
C ARG A 421 -13.57 -7.44 -6.70
N TYR A 422 -13.96 -6.44 -5.91
CA TYR A 422 -13.04 -5.52 -5.24
C TYR A 422 -12.10 -6.25 -4.27
N GLY A 423 -10.80 -6.20 -4.54
CA GLY A 423 -9.77 -6.80 -3.70
C GLY A 423 -9.86 -8.33 -3.66
N SER A 424 -8.95 -8.96 -2.92
CA SER A 424 -8.97 -10.40 -2.69
C SER A 424 -8.48 -10.69 -1.28
N PRO A 425 -9.14 -11.58 -0.52
CA PRO A 425 -8.58 -12.04 0.74
C PRO A 425 -7.28 -12.80 0.49
N VAL A 426 -6.46 -12.89 1.54
CA VAL A 426 -5.33 -13.82 1.56
C VAL A 426 -5.87 -15.25 1.44
N VAL A 427 -5.45 -15.98 0.40
CA VAL A 427 -5.83 -17.38 0.16
C VAL A 427 -4.62 -18.30 0.15
N GLN A 428 -4.88 -19.61 0.31
CA GLN A 428 -3.87 -20.68 0.30
C GLN A 428 -2.71 -20.42 1.28
N LYS A 429 -3.01 -19.76 2.42
CA LYS A 429 -2.02 -19.36 3.43
C LYS A 429 -1.42 -20.59 4.11
N GLU A 430 -0.10 -20.68 4.16
CA GLU A 430 0.60 -21.76 4.86
C GLU A 430 1.84 -21.26 5.62
N ASN A 431 2.09 -21.83 6.79
CA ASN A 431 3.38 -21.66 7.48
C ASN A 431 4.47 -22.50 6.79
N ARG A 432 5.69 -21.98 6.80
CA ARG A 432 6.88 -22.65 6.23
C ARG A 432 7.83 -23.06 7.34
N THR A 433 8.40 -24.26 7.20
CA THR A 433 9.34 -24.78 8.19
C THR A 433 10.77 -24.49 7.74
N ILE A 434 11.52 -23.76 8.55
CA ILE A 434 12.95 -23.56 8.32
C ILE A 434 13.70 -24.84 8.71
N LYS A 435 14.39 -25.43 7.74
CA LYS A 435 15.17 -26.68 7.90
C LYS A 435 16.58 -26.43 8.36
N ALA A 436 17.19 -25.34 7.89
CA ALA A 436 18.54 -24.95 8.26
C ALA A 436 18.70 -23.44 8.15
N ILE A 437 19.64 -22.91 8.95
CA ILE A 437 20.03 -21.51 8.91
C ILE A 437 21.55 -21.45 8.81
N GLU A 438 22.04 -20.78 7.77
CA GLU A 438 23.46 -20.59 7.53
C GLU A 438 23.79 -19.10 7.65
N VAL A 439 24.61 -18.72 8.63
CA VAL A 439 25.02 -17.33 8.85
C VAL A 439 26.40 -17.12 8.25
N SER A 440 26.56 -16.07 7.44
CA SER A 440 27.84 -15.77 6.79
C SER A 440 28.95 -15.45 7.79
N GLU A 441 30.20 -15.64 7.35
CA GLU A 441 31.37 -15.43 8.21
C GLU A 441 31.46 -13.99 8.74
N ASP A 442 31.21 -13.02 7.87
CA ASP A 442 31.16 -11.57 8.15
C ASP A 442 29.93 -11.14 8.98
N GLY A 443 28.96 -12.04 9.16
CA GLY A 443 27.70 -11.78 9.86
C GLY A 443 26.78 -10.80 9.13
N LEU A 444 26.97 -10.55 7.83
CA LEU A 444 26.10 -9.66 7.06
C LEU A 444 24.95 -10.37 6.33
N SER A 445 24.89 -11.70 6.39
CA SER A 445 23.76 -12.44 5.84
C SER A 445 23.40 -13.70 6.61
N ALA A 446 22.14 -14.11 6.47
CA ALA A 446 21.61 -15.39 6.92
C ALA A 446 20.79 -16.02 5.81
N THR A 447 21.14 -17.25 5.42
CA THR A 447 20.38 -18.05 4.46
C THR A 447 19.46 -19.00 5.20
N LEU A 448 18.17 -18.93 4.87
CA LEU A 448 17.09 -19.72 5.46
C LEU A 448 16.64 -20.76 4.44
N LYS A 449 16.92 -22.04 4.70
CA LYS A 449 16.46 -23.16 3.86
C LYS A 449 15.09 -23.61 4.32
N LEU A 450 14.10 -23.71 3.43
CA LEU A 450 12.75 -24.13 3.81
C LEU A 450 12.49 -25.60 3.49
N ASP A 451 11.35 -26.09 3.97
CA ASP A 451 10.80 -27.37 3.60
C ASP A 451 10.25 -27.39 2.17
N LYS A 452 9.54 -26.32 1.77
CA LYS A 452 8.91 -26.17 0.46
C LYS A 452 8.75 -24.72 0.04
N PHE A 453 8.70 -24.47 -1.27
CA PHE A 453 8.40 -23.17 -1.87
C PHE A 453 7.37 -23.30 -2.99
N ARG A 454 6.67 -22.21 -3.30
CA ARG A 454 5.62 -22.13 -4.32
C ARG A 454 5.82 -20.85 -5.13
N LYS A 455 5.98 -20.98 -6.44
CA LYS A 455 5.96 -19.82 -7.35
C LYS A 455 4.55 -19.22 -7.41
N GLY A 456 4.44 -17.92 -7.62
CA GLY A 456 3.19 -17.15 -7.59
C GLY A 456 2.71 -16.78 -6.18
N PHE A 457 3.54 -16.97 -5.16
CA PHE A 457 3.20 -16.69 -3.76
C PHE A 457 3.98 -15.51 -3.20
N ILE A 458 3.37 -14.88 -2.20
CA ILE A 458 3.96 -13.86 -1.35
C ILE A 458 4.40 -14.54 -0.06
N TYR A 459 5.63 -14.29 0.38
CA TYR A 459 6.23 -14.77 1.62
C TYR A 459 6.37 -13.61 2.61
N GLU A 460 5.57 -13.64 3.68
CA GLU A 460 5.88 -12.85 4.88
C GLU A 460 7.08 -13.50 5.58
N ILE A 461 8.19 -12.77 5.64
CA ILE A 461 9.42 -13.23 6.28
C ILE A 461 9.68 -12.30 7.45
N LYS A 462 9.49 -12.81 8.67
CA LYS A 462 9.80 -12.14 9.93
C LYS A 462 11.15 -12.61 10.45
N ALA A 463 11.95 -11.70 10.98
CA ALA A 463 13.25 -11.92 11.61
C ALA A 463 13.31 -11.28 13.01
N THR A 464 12.19 -11.34 13.75
CA THR A 464 11.94 -10.62 15.02
C THR A 464 12.95 -10.94 16.13
N GLY A 465 13.56 -12.13 16.11
CA GLY A 465 14.57 -12.54 17.10
C GLY A 465 16.01 -12.19 16.73
N VAL A 466 16.27 -11.73 15.50
CA VAL A 466 17.61 -11.36 15.06
C VAL A 466 18.08 -10.11 15.79
N ARG A 467 19.35 -10.11 16.23
CA ARG A 467 20.01 -8.98 16.89
C ARG A 467 21.33 -8.66 16.17
N ASN A 468 21.77 -7.41 16.20
CA ASN A 468 23.14 -7.08 15.78
C ASN A 468 24.17 -7.48 16.85
N VAL A 469 25.46 -7.36 16.55
CA VAL A 469 26.55 -7.65 17.50
C VAL A 469 26.50 -6.83 18.80
N LYS A 470 25.77 -5.70 18.81
CA LYS A 470 25.54 -4.85 20.00
C LYS A 470 24.25 -5.21 20.76
N GLY A 471 23.52 -6.25 20.32
CA GLY A 471 22.27 -6.68 20.94
C GLY A 471 21.03 -5.86 20.54
N LYS A 472 21.14 -4.96 19.55
CA LYS A 472 19.98 -4.18 19.07
C LYS A 472 19.06 -5.04 18.19
N PRO A 473 17.73 -4.89 18.32
CA PRO A 473 16.77 -5.47 17.38
C PRO A 473 16.77 -4.75 16.03
N LEU A 474 16.22 -5.39 15.00
CA LEU A 474 15.95 -4.75 13.72
C LEU A 474 14.97 -3.59 13.91
N LEU A 475 15.18 -2.50 13.14
CA LEU A 475 14.25 -1.38 13.09
C LEU A 475 12.92 -1.80 12.44
N ASN A 476 13.03 -2.46 11.28
CA ASN A 476 11.94 -3.16 10.60
C ASN A 476 12.32 -4.64 10.51
N ASP A 477 11.53 -5.50 11.12
CA ASP A 477 11.84 -6.92 11.32
C ASP A 477 11.09 -7.87 10.39
N TYR A 478 10.39 -7.35 9.38
CA TYR A 478 9.68 -8.15 8.40
C TYR A 478 9.69 -7.54 7.00
N GLY A 479 9.47 -8.38 5.99
CA GLY A 479 9.19 -7.98 4.62
C GLY A 479 8.28 -9.00 3.92
N TYR A 480 7.69 -8.60 2.80
CA TYR A 480 6.84 -9.46 1.96
C TYR A 480 7.50 -9.68 0.61
N TYR A 481 8.04 -10.88 0.40
CA TYR A 481 8.74 -11.25 -0.83
C TYR A 481 7.76 -11.91 -1.81
N THR A 482 7.67 -11.41 -3.04
CA THR A 482 6.90 -12.02 -4.13
C THR A 482 7.80 -12.94 -4.94
N LEU A 483 7.43 -14.21 -5.06
CA LEU A 483 8.23 -15.23 -5.74
C LEU A 483 7.59 -15.63 -7.06
N ASN A 484 8.21 -15.26 -8.19
CA ASN A 484 7.74 -15.63 -9.53
C ASN A 484 8.62 -16.74 -10.15
N GLU A 485 9.93 -16.64 -9.96
CA GLU A 485 10.97 -17.50 -10.50
C GLU A 485 11.96 -17.94 -9.43
N VAL A 486 12.61 -19.08 -9.65
CA VAL A 486 13.63 -19.65 -8.76
C VAL A 486 14.89 -19.92 -9.60
N PRO A 487 16.09 -19.58 -9.09
CA PRO A 487 17.34 -19.83 -9.80
C PRO A 487 17.58 -21.33 -10.01
N GLU A 488 18.44 -21.68 -10.98
CA GLU A 488 18.85 -23.06 -11.22
C GLU A 488 19.53 -23.68 -9.98
N GLY A 489 19.20 -24.94 -9.68
CA GLY A 489 19.77 -25.69 -8.55
C GLY A 489 18.84 -26.81 -8.05
N ASP A 490 19.24 -27.48 -6.99
CA ASP A 490 18.38 -28.46 -6.30
C ASP A 490 17.28 -27.70 -5.54
N THR A 491 16.06 -27.70 -6.11
CA THR A 491 14.93 -26.96 -5.54
C THR A 491 14.00 -27.84 -4.70
N ASN A 492 13.28 -27.21 -3.78
CA ASN A 492 12.18 -27.78 -2.99
C ASN A 492 10.82 -27.17 -3.40
N ILE A 493 10.69 -26.78 -4.67
CA ILE A 493 9.44 -26.24 -5.21
C ILE A 493 8.36 -27.32 -5.22
N VAL A 494 7.15 -26.96 -4.80
CA VAL A 494 5.96 -27.80 -4.88
C VAL A 494 4.88 -27.11 -5.69
N SER A 495 4.12 -27.88 -6.47
CA SER A 495 2.90 -27.40 -7.11
C SER A 495 1.82 -27.12 -6.06
N THR A 496 0.98 -26.12 -6.30
CA THR A 496 -0.21 -25.86 -5.48
C THR A 496 -1.16 -27.04 -5.54
N SER A 497 -1.64 -27.50 -4.37
CA SER A 497 -2.84 -28.32 -4.28
C SER A 497 -3.99 -27.41 -3.89
N ASN A 498 -5.13 -27.50 -4.57
CA ASN A 498 -6.36 -26.79 -4.22
C ASN A 498 -6.76 -27.09 -2.76
N SER A 499 -6.27 -26.29 -1.83
CA SER A 499 -6.71 -26.31 -0.44
C SER A 499 -7.96 -25.46 -0.36
N ASN A 500 -9.07 -26.09 0.04
CA ASN A 500 -10.35 -25.44 0.29
C ASN A 500 -10.17 -24.21 1.20
N GLU A 501 -10.88 -23.14 0.86
CA GLU A 501 -11.00 -21.95 1.69
C GLU A 501 -11.29 -22.32 3.14
N ALA A 502 -10.56 -21.70 4.07
CA ALA A 502 -10.82 -21.84 5.49
C ALA A 502 -12.19 -21.23 5.79
N GLY A 503 -13.12 -22.07 6.24
CA GLY A 503 -14.48 -21.66 6.57
C GLY A 503 -14.50 -20.64 7.71
N VAL A 504 -15.35 -19.63 7.57
CA VAL A 504 -15.67 -18.62 8.59
C VAL A 504 -15.95 -19.31 9.93
N THR A 505 -15.13 -19.04 10.95
CA THR A 505 -15.40 -19.52 12.30
C THR A 505 -16.71 -18.93 12.83
N ALA A 506 -17.66 -19.80 13.21
CA ALA A 506 -18.93 -19.40 13.79
C ALA A 506 -18.70 -18.60 15.10
N SER A 507 -19.14 -17.33 15.11
CA SER A 507 -19.13 -16.47 16.29
C SER A 507 -20.48 -16.51 16.99
N ASN A 508 -20.49 -16.67 18.31
CA ASN A 508 -21.71 -16.57 19.13
C ASN A 508 -22.27 -15.13 19.19
N ARG A 509 -21.56 -14.15 18.64
CA ARG A 509 -21.96 -12.73 18.58
C ARG A 509 -22.39 -12.28 17.18
N ARG A 510 -22.42 -13.22 16.22
CA ARG A 510 -23.00 -13.05 14.88
C ARG A 510 -24.14 -14.04 14.71
N ILE A 511 -25.34 -13.58 15.01
CA ILE A 511 -26.57 -14.36 14.87
C ILE A 511 -27.29 -13.86 13.63
N THR A 512 -27.28 -14.63 12.53
CA THR A 512 -27.86 -14.25 11.23
C THR A 512 -29.23 -14.84 10.97
N GLU A 513 -29.66 -15.79 11.80
CA GLU A 513 -31.02 -16.34 11.79
C GLU A 513 -31.79 -15.84 13.02
N LEU A 514 -33.08 -15.57 12.86
CA LEU A 514 -33.92 -15.13 13.97
C LEU A 514 -33.90 -16.18 15.08
N PRO A 515 -33.49 -15.85 16.32
CA PRO A 515 -33.47 -16.83 17.41
C PRO A 515 -34.84 -17.44 17.64
N GLU A 516 -34.94 -18.78 17.62
CA GLU A 516 -36.20 -19.49 17.87
C GLU A 516 -36.82 -19.10 19.24
N SER A 517 -35.96 -18.86 20.23
CA SER A 517 -36.34 -18.40 21.57
C SER A 517 -37.08 -17.06 21.58
N TRP A 518 -36.99 -16.29 20.50
CA TRP A 518 -37.71 -15.03 20.36
C TRP A 518 -39.16 -15.22 19.92
N GLY A 519 -39.52 -16.40 19.40
CA GLY A 519 -40.90 -16.72 18.99
C GLY A 519 -41.44 -15.81 17.89
N GLY A 520 -40.58 -15.34 16.97
CA GLY A 520 -40.97 -14.39 15.92
C GLY A 520 -40.97 -12.92 16.36
N GLN A 521 -40.75 -12.62 17.64
CA GLN A 521 -40.83 -11.26 18.16
C GLN A 521 -39.55 -10.46 17.84
N ILE A 522 -39.75 -9.27 17.29
CA ILE A 522 -38.72 -8.25 17.07
C ILE A 522 -39.27 -6.95 17.67
N ASP A 523 -38.55 -6.38 18.63
CA ASP A 523 -38.97 -5.15 19.31
C ASP A 523 -38.44 -3.90 18.59
N THR A 524 -37.34 -4.03 17.86
CA THR A 524 -36.73 -2.93 17.11
C THR A 524 -36.09 -3.44 15.82
N GLU A 525 -36.43 -2.83 14.69
CA GLU A 525 -35.80 -3.10 13.40
C GLU A 525 -34.98 -1.89 12.96
N ILE A 526 -33.72 -2.14 12.59
CA ILE A 526 -32.75 -1.13 12.18
C ILE A 526 -32.28 -1.44 10.78
N GLN A 527 -32.42 -0.46 9.88
CA GLN A 527 -31.73 -0.45 8.59
C GLN A 527 -30.53 0.49 8.72
N LEU A 528 -29.33 0.01 8.44
CA LEU A 528 -28.10 0.79 8.44
C LEU A 528 -27.50 0.69 7.03
N GLY A 529 -27.08 1.81 6.48
CA GLY A 529 -26.46 1.93 5.17
C GLY A 529 -25.06 2.53 5.25
N THR A 530 -24.45 2.78 4.09
CA THR A 530 -23.17 3.49 3.95
C THR A 530 -23.34 4.79 3.15
N LEU A 531 -22.41 5.72 3.35
CA LEU A 531 -22.28 6.96 2.59
C LEU A 531 -20.83 7.13 2.11
N PRO A 532 -20.61 7.81 0.97
CA PRO A 532 -19.27 8.13 0.50
C PRO A 532 -18.41 8.79 1.59
N GLY A 533 -17.12 8.48 1.58
CA GLY A 533 -16.16 9.03 2.56
C GLY A 533 -16.14 8.27 3.89
N LEU A 534 -16.28 6.93 3.84
CA LEU A 534 -16.12 6.03 4.99
C LEU A 534 -17.09 6.35 6.14
N GLN A 535 -18.39 6.43 5.84
CA GLN A 535 -19.42 6.76 6.83
C GLN A 535 -20.58 5.77 6.79
N PHE A 536 -21.17 5.52 7.97
CA PHE A 536 -22.51 4.96 8.04
C PHE A 536 -23.54 6.05 7.68
N ASP A 537 -24.66 5.67 7.08
CA ASP A 537 -25.75 6.60 6.71
C ASP A 537 -26.48 7.19 7.93
N LYS A 538 -26.35 6.54 9.08
CA LYS A 538 -26.85 6.97 10.38
C LYS A 538 -25.67 7.16 11.32
N LYS A 539 -25.66 8.30 12.03
CA LYS A 539 -24.68 8.59 13.09
C LYS A 539 -25.17 8.19 14.47
N GLU A 540 -26.49 8.05 14.62
CA GLU A 540 -27.15 7.69 15.87
C GLU A 540 -28.21 6.61 15.61
N LEU A 541 -28.16 5.54 16.41
CA LEU A 541 -29.17 4.50 16.49
C LEU A 541 -29.77 4.52 17.90
N LYS A 542 -31.01 4.06 18.06
CA LYS A 542 -31.71 4.03 19.34
C LYS A 542 -32.37 2.68 19.55
N VAL A 543 -32.20 2.13 20.74
CA VAL A 543 -32.85 0.90 21.21
C VAL A 543 -33.24 1.07 22.67
N VAL A 544 -34.18 0.27 23.14
CA VAL A 544 -34.58 0.23 24.56
C VAL A 544 -33.90 -0.94 25.24
N VAL A 545 -33.53 -0.78 26.52
CA VAL A 545 -32.94 -1.86 27.33
C VAL A 545 -33.67 -3.20 27.16
N GLY A 546 -32.90 -4.23 26.79
CA GLY A 546 -33.39 -5.61 26.62
C GLY A 546 -34.27 -5.86 25.41
N SER A 547 -34.39 -4.91 24.47
CA SER A 547 -35.16 -5.11 23.24
C SER A 547 -34.51 -6.16 22.33
N LYS A 548 -35.34 -6.96 21.66
CA LYS A 548 -34.95 -7.88 20.59
C LYS A 548 -34.72 -7.10 19.30
N VAL A 549 -33.47 -6.90 18.91
CA VAL A 549 -33.08 -6.05 17.78
C VAL A 549 -32.80 -6.89 16.54
N LYS A 550 -33.40 -6.53 15.41
CA LYS A 550 -33.01 -6.96 14.07
C LYS A 550 -32.29 -5.80 13.39
N LEU A 551 -31.02 -5.97 13.03
CA LEU A 551 -30.26 -4.96 12.29
C LEU A 551 -29.91 -5.53 10.92
N THR A 552 -30.21 -4.78 9.86
CA THR A 552 -29.76 -5.07 8.50
C THR A 552 -28.77 -3.99 8.10
N PHE A 553 -27.54 -4.41 7.81
CA PHE A 553 -26.50 -3.54 7.30
C PHE A 553 -26.41 -3.72 5.78
N ASN A 554 -26.70 -2.65 5.04
CA ASN A 554 -26.69 -2.60 3.58
C ASN A 554 -25.44 -1.83 3.16
N ASN A 555 -24.51 -2.48 2.46
CA ASN A 555 -23.32 -1.80 1.98
C ASN A 555 -23.54 -1.27 0.55
N SER A 556 -23.88 0.01 0.45
CA SER A 556 -24.01 0.72 -0.83
C SER A 556 -22.73 1.45 -1.27
N ASP A 557 -21.60 1.18 -0.61
CA ASP A 557 -20.29 1.76 -0.94
C ASP A 557 -19.54 0.85 -1.93
N ASP A 558 -18.51 1.41 -2.56
CA ASP A 558 -17.68 0.72 -3.57
C ASP A 558 -16.58 -0.16 -2.94
N MET A 559 -16.54 -0.25 -1.61
CA MET A 559 -15.59 -1.07 -0.86
C MET A 559 -16.29 -1.85 0.26
N PRO A 560 -15.72 -2.98 0.71
CA PRO A 560 -16.36 -3.79 1.75
C PRO A 560 -16.29 -3.10 3.12
N HIS A 561 -17.37 -3.22 3.90
CA HIS A 561 -17.48 -2.67 5.26
C HIS A 561 -18.07 -3.70 6.24
N ASN A 562 -17.83 -3.53 7.53
CA ASN A 562 -18.52 -4.32 8.57
C ASN A 562 -19.13 -3.39 9.63
N PHE A 563 -19.93 -3.98 10.50
CA PHE A 563 -20.53 -3.35 11.65
C PHE A 563 -20.15 -4.15 12.90
N LEU A 564 -19.48 -3.50 13.84
CA LEU A 564 -19.24 -4.04 15.18
C LEU A 564 -19.90 -3.12 16.20
N PHE A 565 -20.84 -3.66 16.97
CA PHE A 565 -21.43 -3.01 18.13
C PHE A 565 -20.59 -3.34 19.37
N VAL A 566 -20.11 -2.33 20.09
CA VAL A 566 -19.11 -2.49 21.15
C VAL A 566 -19.51 -1.80 22.45
N ASN A 567 -18.90 -2.24 23.55
CA ASN A 567 -19.08 -1.62 24.87
C ASN A 567 -18.66 -0.14 24.89
N PRO A 568 -19.18 0.67 25.84
CA PRO A 568 -18.93 2.10 25.89
C PRO A 568 -17.43 2.42 26.00
N GLY A 569 -16.94 3.29 25.11
CA GLY A 569 -15.54 3.74 25.10
C GLY A 569 -14.55 2.73 24.51
N LYS A 570 -15.02 1.63 23.89
CA LYS A 570 -14.16 0.53 23.40
C LYS A 570 -13.94 0.51 21.89
N ALA A 571 -14.53 1.44 21.14
CA ALA A 571 -14.40 1.47 19.69
C ALA A 571 -12.94 1.56 19.21
N ASP A 572 -12.12 2.40 19.83
CA ASP A 572 -10.70 2.53 19.46
C ASP A 572 -9.90 1.29 19.86
N GLU A 573 -10.14 0.71 21.04
CA GLU A 573 -9.48 -0.53 21.47
C GLU A 573 -9.75 -1.70 20.51
N VAL A 574 -11.01 -1.87 20.12
CA VAL A 574 -11.43 -2.91 19.17
C VAL A 574 -10.89 -2.61 17.78
N GLY A 575 -10.92 -1.36 17.32
CA GLY A 575 -10.35 -0.95 16.04
C GLY A 575 -8.85 -1.22 15.95
N GLU A 576 -8.08 -0.87 16.98
CA GLU A 576 -6.65 -1.14 17.07
C GLU A 576 -6.32 -2.62 17.18
N ALA A 577 -7.16 -3.41 17.87
CA ALA A 577 -7.02 -4.86 17.91
C ALA A 577 -7.27 -5.50 16.54
N ALA A 578 -8.21 -4.96 15.76
CA ALA A 578 -8.48 -5.42 14.39
C ALA A 578 -7.28 -5.18 13.45
N LEU A 579 -6.61 -4.03 13.57
CA LEU A 579 -5.39 -3.72 12.81
C LEU A 579 -4.25 -4.70 13.10
N LYS A 580 -4.19 -5.23 14.32
CA LYS A 580 -3.16 -6.18 14.76
C LYS A 580 -3.36 -7.61 14.28
N LEU A 581 -4.48 -7.92 13.60
CA LEU A 581 -4.75 -9.24 13.04
C LEU A 581 -3.77 -9.60 11.90
N GLY A 582 -3.12 -8.62 11.29
CA GLY A 582 -2.13 -8.89 10.23
C GLY A 582 -2.75 -9.64 9.04
N LEU A 583 -2.06 -10.66 8.56
CA LEU A 583 -2.53 -11.54 7.47
C LEU A 583 -3.80 -12.33 7.82
N ASP A 584 -4.14 -12.49 9.10
CA ASP A 584 -5.34 -13.19 9.54
C ASP A 584 -6.59 -12.29 9.46
N GLY A 585 -6.41 -10.99 9.24
CA GLY A 585 -7.50 -10.00 9.25
C GLY A 585 -8.62 -10.34 8.28
N ALA A 586 -8.31 -10.65 7.02
CA ALA A 586 -9.32 -10.95 6.00
C ALA A 586 -10.14 -12.21 6.33
N GLU A 587 -9.47 -13.29 6.75
CA GLU A 587 -10.11 -14.55 7.16
C GLU A 587 -11.06 -14.35 8.35
N LEU A 588 -10.66 -13.48 9.28
CA LEU A 588 -11.43 -13.13 10.47
C LEU A 588 -12.41 -11.97 10.23
N SER A 589 -12.62 -11.53 8.98
CA SER A 589 -13.48 -10.38 8.63
C SER A 589 -13.14 -9.11 9.42
N PHE A 590 -11.86 -8.95 9.79
CA PHE A 590 -11.30 -7.91 10.64
C PHE A 590 -12.01 -7.78 12.00
N ILE A 591 -12.49 -8.89 12.56
CA ILE A 591 -13.12 -8.97 13.87
C ILE A 591 -12.10 -9.54 14.86
N PRO A 592 -11.52 -8.73 15.75
CA PRO A 592 -10.54 -9.24 16.70
C PRO A 592 -11.22 -10.04 17.80
N LYS A 593 -10.46 -10.98 18.40
CA LYS A 593 -10.91 -11.65 19.61
C LYS A 593 -10.91 -10.65 20.77
N SER A 594 -12.10 -10.15 21.14
CA SER A 594 -12.29 -9.20 22.23
C SER A 594 -13.63 -9.42 22.91
N ASP A 595 -13.67 -9.37 24.24
CA ASP A 595 -14.93 -9.43 25.02
C ASP A 595 -15.74 -8.13 24.95
N GLU A 596 -15.18 -7.08 24.35
CA GLU A 596 -15.83 -5.77 24.22
C GLU A 596 -16.79 -5.68 23.04
N ILE A 597 -16.79 -6.68 22.14
CA ILE A 597 -17.69 -6.76 21.00
C ILE A 597 -19.01 -7.38 21.47
N ILE A 598 -20.13 -6.68 21.32
CA ILE A 598 -21.46 -7.14 21.74
C ILE A 598 -22.13 -7.94 20.61
N ALA A 599 -22.12 -7.39 19.39
CA ALA A 599 -22.70 -8.01 18.20
C ALA A 599 -21.93 -7.53 16.96
N HIS A 600 -21.90 -8.33 15.89
CA HIS A 600 -21.23 -7.93 14.65
C HIS A 600 -21.79 -8.60 13.39
N THR A 601 -21.60 -7.94 12.27
CA THR A 601 -21.66 -8.53 10.92
C THR A 601 -20.31 -9.15 10.57
N ASN A 602 -20.22 -9.89 9.47
CA ASN A 602 -18.96 -10.11 8.77
C ASN A 602 -18.64 -8.90 7.88
N MET A 603 -17.58 -9.02 7.07
CA MET A 603 -17.35 -8.09 5.97
C MET A 603 -18.46 -8.24 4.93
N VAL A 604 -19.19 -7.14 4.70
CA VAL A 604 -20.25 -7.03 3.69
C VAL A 604 -19.67 -6.39 2.44
N ALA A 605 -19.71 -7.09 1.31
CA ALA A 605 -19.17 -6.63 0.03
C ALA A 605 -19.96 -5.43 -0.54
N PRO A 606 -19.40 -4.70 -1.53
CA PRO A 606 -20.15 -3.68 -2.27
C PRO A 606 -21.48 -4.22 -2.83
N SER A 607 -22.54 -3.46 -2.68
CA SER A 607 -23.92 -3.80 -3.08
C SER A 607 -24.57 -4.99 -2.36
N ASP A 608 -23.90 -5.59 -1.37
CA ASP A 608 -24.46 -6.66 -0.54
C ASP A 608 -25.09 -6.13 0.76
N ALA A 609 -25.81 -7.01 1.46
CA ALA A 609 -26.39 -6.73 2.76
C ALA A 609 -26.32 -7.94 3.70
N GLU A 610 -26.22 -7.67 5.01
CA GLU A 610 -26.26 -8.71 6.03
C GLU A 610 -27.22 -8.33 7.18
N THR A 611 -28.04 -9.29 7.60
CA THR A 611 -28.93 -9.14 8.77
C THR A 611 -28.37 -9.89 9.98
N ILE A 612 -28.34 -9.22 11.13
CA ILE A 612 -27.96 -9.79 12.42
C ILE A 612 -29.03 -9.53 13.50
N TYR A 613 -29.04 -10.38 14.52
CA TYR A 613 -29.96 -10.33 15.66
C TYR A 613 -29.19 -10.24 16.98
N PHE A 614 -29.59 -9.33 17.86
CA PHE A 614 -29.00 -9.20 19.19
C PHE A 614 -30.00 -8.64 20.21
N ILE A 615 -29.72 -8.87 21.49
CA ILE A 615 -30.48 -8.26 22.60
C ILE A 615 -29.78 -6.96 22.99
N ALA A 616 -30.52 -5.86 23.06
CA ALA A 616 -29.99 -4.58 23.53
C ALA A 616 -29.45 -4.72 24.98
N PRO A 617 -28.29 -4.11 25.30
CA PRO A 617 -27.69 -4.18 26.63
C PRO A 617 -28.65 -3.85 27.76
N SER A 618 -28.43 -4.45 28.93
CA SER A 618 -29.26 -4.21 30.13
C SER A 618 -29.03 -2.84 30.76
N GLU A 619 -27.83 -2.27 30.55
CA GLU A 619 -27.43 -0.98 31.11
C GLU A 619 -27.73 0.15 30.11
N PRO A 620 -28.59 1.13 30.46
CA PRO A 620 -28.77 2.33 29.65
C PRO A 620 -27.46 3.07 29.47
N GLY A 621 -27.25 3.65 28.28
CA GLY A 621 -26.01 4.37 28.02
C GLY A 621 -25.76 4.69 26.55
N ILE A 622 -24.62 5.32 26.33
CA ILE A 622 -24.09 5.64 25.01
C ILE A 622 -23.07 4.56 24.67
N TYR A 623 -23.46 3.68 23.75
CA TYR A 623 -22.59 2.68 23.18
C TYR A 623 -22.13 3.14 21.80
N GLN A 624 -21.15 2.44 21.24
CA GLN A 624 -20.58 2.77 19.93
C GLN A 624 -20.77 1.59 18.98
N TYR A 625 -20.89 1.91 17.70
CA TYR A 625 -20.65 0.95 16.63
C TYR A 625 -19.62 1.49 15.67
N VAL A 626 -18.85 0.59 15.07
CA VAL A 626 -17.65 0.93 14.31
C VAL A 626 -17.43 -0.08 13.19
N CYS A 627 -16.93 0.39 12.05
CA CYS A 627 -16.37 -0.48 11.01
C CYS A 627 -14.89 -0.71 11.34
N THR A 628 -14.48 -1.98 11.42
CA THR A 628 -13.11 -2.38 11.73
C THR A 628 -12.33 -2.85 10.51
N PHE A 629 -12.87 -2.67 9.31
CA PHE A 629 -12.04 -2.76 8.12
C PHE A 629 -10.85 -1.79 8.29
N PRO A 630 -9.61 -2.19 7.96
CA PRO A 630 -8.44 -1.48 8.44
C PRO A 630 -8.43 -0.01 8.02
N GLY A 631 -8.10 0.87 8.97
CA GLY A 631 -8.14 2.33 8.80
C GLY A 631 -9.53 2.95 8.96
N HIS A 632 -10.62 2.20 8.85
CA HIS A 632 -11.97 2.77 8.88
C HIS A 632 -12.43 3.14 10.29
N HIS A 633 -11.98 2.41 11.32
CA HIS A 633 -12.48 2.54 12.68
C HIS A 633 -12.39 3.99 13.18
N THR A 634 -11.24 4.63 12.96
CA THR A 634 -11.07 6.02 12.47
C THR A 634 -12.29 6.97 12.46
N ILE A 635 -13.15 6.69 11.50
CA ILE A 635 -14.02 7.65 10.84
C ILE A 635 -15.41 7.05 10.72
N MET A 636 -15.48 5.78 10.32
CA MET A 636 -16.72 5.06 10.10
C MET A 636 -17.22 4.47 11.41
N ARG A 637 -17.80 5.35 12.23
CA ARG A 637 -18.31 5.02 13.56
C ARG A 637 -19.56 5.84 13.86
N GLY A 638 -20.41 5.32 14.74
CA GLY A 638 -21.58 6.00 15.24
C GLY A 638 -21.92 5.60 16.66
N VAL A 639 -23.03 6.14 17.17
CA VAL A 639 -23.50 5.91 18.53
C VAL A 639 -24.79 5.12 18.52
N LEU A 640 -24.88 4.09 19.35
CA LEU A 640 -26.14 3.41 19.64
C LEU A 640 -26.54 3.75 21.08
N ARG A 641 -27.62 4.51 21.23
CA ARG A 641 -28.20 4.87 22.53
C ARG A 641 -29.10 3.76 23.00
N VAL A 642 -28.79 3.23 24.19
CA VAL A 642 -29.64 2.29 24.92
C VAL A 642 -30.44 3.11 25.92
N GLU A 643 -31.72 3.31 25.64
CA GLU A 643 -32.64 4.10 26.47
C GLU A 643 -33.29 3.20 27.54
N ALA A 644 -33.53 3.78 28.72
CA ALA A 644 -34.32 3.11 29.75
C ALA A 644 -35.78 2.92 29.27
N LYS A 645 -36.46 1.92 29.83
CA LYS A 645 -37.88 1.65 29.54
C LYS A 645 -38.80 2.74 30.05
#